data_AF-A0A495W448-F1
#
_entry.id   AF-A0A495W448-F1
#
_cell.length_a   1.000
_cell.length_b   1.000
_cell.length_c   1.000
_cell.angle_alpha   90.00
_cell.angle_beta   90.00
_cell.angle_gamma   90.00
#
_symmetry.space_group_name_H-M   'P 1'
#
loop_
_entity.id
_entity.type
_entity.pdbx_description
1 polymer ?
#
loop_
_entity_poly.entity_id
_entity_poly.type
_entity_poly.pdbx_seq_one_letter_code
_entity_poly.pdbx_strand_id
1 'polypeptide(L)'
;MAPVDHTRAPVVGYTDRLTARPGERISVHAGASTPDARVRLLRVDHDGTAPVRTPVDVALPDRVRVPHQEFRRGSYGLVPRPPVLGEAVSFAVWVWPTALPAAPAGLVSQGDATCGPHAELVLRPDGAPEFAARTAHGCVRVAGPRLRLRRWYFVVGGYSPECGARLEVRARDRLADEADVVTTAPPAGRLVTGGAPMLFAARRVGGEVGGHFDGKLDGPTVFTELRTQLDWLVADTRSAWHLGARAHWELSHDIGGDALLELVDGRHGTLHNHPLRGVTGHDWTGDVPDHRFADRGYAAVHFHSDDLADCGWPPVLEVALPEDLPSGCYAVELRTAEGVDRLPFFVRPRAPSARLAFLVPTLSYLVHALEHVRLPHRPEDPAEVAAPFARDNLLHSPCDRHTDGSGVATASLRRPLLGLRDDHVLRHTGAPHQYSADLHLVGWLRRQGFAFDVVTDHDLHADGLAALEGYRAVVTGSRPECWTGAMLDAATAYLHGGGRLGHLGGNGGYWVTAVHPRQPHLVELRRGGPGAWPWEAEPGELVLAATGEPGGRWQDRGRPPHRLFGVGTTAARRPHEVVGGHPVPDGIPRTRPLGDFGAGLDGAVLGGAGLDGAALGDAASSATDAADPTLFATVGGGAVFATGSTGWCGALSHDEDDNDVSRLTAAVLRWFGVGPDTEDTPDAAAP
;
A
#
# COMPACT_ATOMS: atom_id res chain seq x y z
N MET A 1 5.21 0.88 21.02
CA MET A 1 5.26 -0.51 20.52
C MET A 1 4.03 -1.25 20.99
N ALA A 2 3.51 -2.19 20.20
CA ALA A 2 2.39 -3.02 20.62
C ALA A 2 2.67 -4.49 20.30
N PRO A 3 2.44 -5.42 21.23
CA PRO A 3 2.51 -6.85 20.92
C PRO A 3 1.54 -7.19 19.79
N VAL A 4 1.93 -8.12 18.92
CA VAL A 4 1.02 -8.69 17.92
C VAL A 4 -0.15 -9.36 18.65
N ASP A 5 -1.38 -9.02 18.26
CA ASP A 5 -2.57 -9.72 18.72
C ASP A 5 -2.76 -11.00 17.90
N HIS A 6 -2.46 -12.12 18.54
CA HIS A 6 -2.54 -13.46 17.98
C HIS A 6 -3.92 -14.15 18.17
N THR A 7 -4.94 -13.43 18.68
CA THR A 7 -6.28 -13.99 18.93
C THR A 7 -6.90 -14.61 17.68
N ARG A 8 -6.64 -14.02 16.50
CA ARG A 8 -7.16 -14.48 15.21
C ARG A 8 -6.20 -15.43 14.48
N ALA A 9 -4.90 -15.21 14.63
CA ALA A 9 -3.86 -15.92 13.91
C ALA A 9 -2.69 -16.25 14.87
N PRO A 10 -2.58 -17.48 15.37
CA PRO A 10 -1.57 -17.88 16.37
C PRO A 10 -0.12 -17.78 15.89
N VAL A 11 0.09 -17.82 14.59
CA VAL A 11 1.38 -17.59 13.93
C VAL A 11 1.12 -16.73 12.71
N VAL A 12 1.98 -15.73 12.49
CA VAL A 12 1.93 -14.89 11.29
C VAL A 12 3.33 -14.55 10.80
N GLY A 13 3.49 -14.36 9.51
CA GLY A 13 4.75 -13.89 8.95
C GLY A 13 4.63 -13.22 7.59
N TYR A 14 5.79 -12.91 7.04
CA TYR A 14 6.01 -12.41 5.69
C TYR A 14 7.41 -12.79 5.19
N THR A 15 7.59 -12.73 3.87
CA THR A 15 8.89 -12.86 3.21
C THR A 15 9.45 -11.48 2.87
N ASP A 16 10.77 -11.35 2.73
CA ASP A 16 11.42 -10.08 2.36
C ASP A 16 11.04 -9.59 0.94
N ARG A 17 10.58 -10.51 0.08
CA ARG A 17 10.16 -10.29 -1.31
C ARG A 17 9.07 -11.28 -1.72
N LEU A 18 8.31 -10.94 -2.78
CA LEU A 18 7.31 -11.84 -3.37
C LEU A 18 7.83 -12.63 -4.57
N THR A 19 8.90 -12.21 -5.24
CA THR A 19 9.45 -12.88 -6.42
C THR A 19 10.90 -13.29 -6.18
N ALA A 20 11.27 -14.46 -6.68
CA ALA A 20 12.63 -15.00 -6.62
C ALA A 20 12.93 -15.89 -7.84
N ARG A 21 14.21 -16.12 -8.12
CA ARG A 21 14.69 -17.09 -9.11
C ARG A 21 15.23 -18.35 -8.41
N PRO A 22 15.28 -19.51 -9.10
CA PRO A 22 16.00 -20.68 -8.63
C PRO A 22 17.44 -20.31 -8.23
N GLY A 23 17.94 -20.86 -7.12
CA GLY A 23 19.25 -20.53 -6.54
C GLY A 23 19.30 -19.23 -5.70
N GLU A 24 18.26 -18.40 -5.70
CA GLU A 24 18.18 -17.24 -4.82
C GLU A 24 17.77 -17.61 -3.39
N ARG A 25 17.79 -16.61 -2.50
CA ARG A 25 17.41 -16.75 -1.10
C ARG A 25 16.20 -15.88 -0.76
N ILE A 26 15.35 -16.39 0.11
CA ILE A 26 14.21 -15.67 0.69
C ILE A 26 14.36 -15.68 2.21
N SER A 27 14.22 -14.51 2.81
CA SER A 27 14.22 -14.35 4.27
C SER A 27 12.80 -14.38 4.80
N VAL A 28 12.58 -15.16 5.86
CA VAL A 28 11.27 -15.32 6.49
C VAL A 28 11.26 -14.62 7.84
N HIS A 29 10.29 -13.74 8.03
CA HIS A 29 10.08 -12.96 9.24
C HIS A 29 8.75 -13.35 9.85
N ALA A 30 8.73 -13.75 11.12
CA ALA A 30 7.51 -14.25 11.74
C ALA A 30 7.41 -13.93 13.23
N GLY A 31 6.16 -13.92 13.70
CA GLY A 31 5.77 -13.84 15.10
C GLY A 31 4.74 -14.91 15.44
N ALA A 32 4.78 -15.45 16.66
CA ALA A 32 3.85 -16.47 17.11
C ALA A 32 3.53 -16.38 18.61
N SER A 33 2.35 -16.86 18.99
CA SER A 33 1.95 -17.09 20.39
C SER A 33 2.82 -18.14 21.06
N THR A 34 3.17 -19.20 20.33
CA THR A 34 4.03 -20.30 20.79
C THR A 34 5.31 -20.37 19.96
N PRO A 35 6.49 -20.50 20.59
CA PRO A 35 7.74 -20.15 19.94
C PRO A 35 8.31 -21.21 18.99
N ASP A 36 7.64 -22.33 18.78
CA ASP A 36 8.21 -23.49 18.11
C ASP A 36 7.34 -23.90 16.92
N ALA A 37 7.84 -23.66 15.71
CA ALA A 37 7.13 -23.89 14.47
C ALA A 37 7.85 -24.93 13.61
N ARG A 38 7.11 -25.91 13.09
CA ARG A 38 7.56 -26.75 11.98
C ARG A 38 7.57 -25.93 10.70
N VAL A 39 8.57 -26.19 9.85
CA VAL A 39 8.75 -25.47 8.58
C VAL A 39 8.67 -26.43 7.42
N ARG A 40 7.98 -26.02 6.35
CA ARG A 40 8.03 -26.69 5.04
C ARG A 40 8.04 -25.68 3.91
N LEU A 41 8.76 -25.99 2.85
CA LEU A 41 8.54 -25.34 1.55
C LEU A 41 7.46 -26.13 0.80
N LEU A 42 6.46 -25.43 0.29
CA LEU A 42 5.33 -25.99 -0.44
C LEU A 42 5.27 -25.40 -1.84
N ARG A 43 5.03 -26.23 -2.85
CA ARG A 43 4.48 -25.81 -4.13
C ARG A 43 2.97 -25.72 -3.97
N VAL A 44 2.39 -24.58 -4.34
CA VAL A 44 0.96 -24.30 -4.22
C VAL A 44 0.30 -24.43 -5.60
N ASP A 45 -0.86 -25.06 -5.61
CA ASP A 45 -1.65 -25.37 -6.79
C ASP A 45 -3.15 -25.42 -6.40
N HIS A 46 -4.04 -25.82 -7.31
CA HIS A 46 -5.47 -25.97 -7.06
C HIS A 46 -6.04 -27.17 -7.79
N ASP A 47 -6.86 -28.00 -7.14
CA ASP A 47 -7.48 -29.18 -7.77
C ASP A 47 -8.80 -28.85 -8.50
N GLY A 48 -9.29 -27.62 -8.34
CA GLY A 48 -10.56 -27.13 -8.88
C GLY A 48 -11.58 -26.84 -7.78
N THR A 49 -11.42 -27.46 -6.62
CA THR A 49 -12.24 -27.26 -5.42
C THR A 49 -11.47 -26.62 -4.28
N ALA A 50 -10.20 -27.00 -4.07
CA ALA A 50 -9.37 -26.52 -2.98
C ALA A 50 -7.88 -26.35 -3.38
N PRO A 51 -7.10 -25.56 -2.61
CA PRO A 51 -5.66 -25.46 -2.78
C PRO A 51 -4.96 -26.80 -2.53
N VAL A 52 -4.07 -27.18 -3.45
CA VAL A 52 -3.17 -28.34 -3.33
C VAL A 52 -1.79 -27.86 -2.91
N ARG A 53 -1.21 -28.53 -1.91
CA ARG A 53 0.04 -28.14 -1.26
C ARG A 53 1.01 -29.30 -1.29
N THR A 54 1.97 -29.27 -2.21
CA THR A 54 2.96 -30.34 -2.39
C THR A 54 4.27 -29.95 -1.72
N PRO A 55 4.76 -30.71 -0.72
CA PRO A 55 6.08 -30.46 -0.15
C PRO A 55 7.18 -30.49 -1.21
N VAL A 56 8.08 -29.52 -1.15
CA VAL A 56 9.29 -29.46 -1.97
C VAL A 56 10.43 -30.03 -1.15
N ASP A 57 11.21 -30.94 -1.74
CA ASP A 57 12.43 -31.43 -1.10
C ASP A 57 13.50 -30.34 -1.14
N VAL A 58 13.82 -29.79 0.03
CA VAL A 58 14.80 -28.74 0.21
C VAL A 58 15.41 -28.88 1.60
N ALA A 59 16.72 -28.62 1.71
CA ALA A 59 17.42 -28.65 2.98
C ALA A 59 16.97 -27.47 3.87
N LEU A 60 15.95 -27.71 4.69
CA LEU A 60 15.46 -26.79 5.72
C LEU A 60 15.51 -27.46 7.09
N PRO A 61 15.68 -26.68 8.17
CA PRO A 61 15.48 -27.22 9.51
C PRO A 61 14.03 -27.68 9.69
N ASP A 62 13.83 -28.85 10.32
CA ASP A 62 12.48 -29.38 10.60
C ASP A 62 11.63 -28.39 11.42
N ARG A 63 12.30 -27.62 12.31
CA ARG A 63 11.68 -26.66 13.21
C ARG A 63 12.54 -25.42 13.38
N VAL A 64 11.90 -24.29 13.59
CA VAL A 64 12.54 -23.00 13.90
C VAL A 64 11.88 -22.36 15.11
N ARG A 65 12.65 -21.48 15.78
CA ARG A 65 12.12 -20.67 16.87
C ARG A 65 11.49 -19.39 16.31
N VAL A 66 10.20 -19.18 16.55
CA VAL A 66 9.45 -17.98 16.13
C VAL A 66 9.09 -17.17 17.38
N PRO A 67 9.76 -16.04 17.67
CA PRO A 67 9.48 -15.29 18.89
C PRO A 67 8.10 -14.61 18.83
N HIS A 68 7.59 -14.20 19.99
CA HIS A 68 6.50 -13.22 20.01
C HIS A 68 7.06 -11.87 19.54
N GLN A 69 6.42 -11.24 18.56
CA GLN A 69 6.88 -10.00 17.95
C GLN A 69 6.03 -8.80 18.37
N GLU A 70 6.49 -7.61 18.03
CA GLU A 70 5.77 -6.35 18.27
C GLU A 70 5.71 -5.52 16.99
N PHE A 71 4.62 -4.76 16.83
CA PHE A 71 4.53 -3.73 15.80
C PHE A 71 5.03 -2.38 16.32
N ARG A 72 5.97 -1.80 15.57
CA ARG A 72 6.50 -0.44 15.77
C ARG A 72 5.78 0.53 14.85
N ARG A 73 4.48 0.70 15.08
CA ARG A 73 3.61 1.61 14.31
C ARG A 73 3.93 3.07 14.61
N GLY A 74 3.49 3.95 13.72
CA GLY A 74 3.57 5.38 13.83
C GLY A 74 4.72 5.95 13.01
N SER A 75 4.40 6.87 12.10
CA SER A 75 5.39 7.60 11.35
C SER A 75 5.92 8.79 12.13
N TYR A 76 7.18 9.13 11.88
CA TYR A 76 7.88 10.22 12.57
C TYR A 76 9.13 10.65 11.81
N GLY A 77 9.63 11.84 12.12
CA GLY A 77 10.97 12.28 11.71
C GLY A 77 11.98 12.08 12.83
N LEU A 78 13.19 11.62 12.51
CA LEU A 78 14.31 11.49 13.44
C LEU A 78 15.46 12.39 13.01
N VAL A 79 15.88 13.26 13.92
CA VAL A 79 17.11 14.06 13.76
C VAL A 79 18.11 13.56 14.81
N PRO A 80 19.18 12.86 14.41
CA PRO A 80 20.13 12.28 15.36
C PRO A 80 21.04 13.33 16.02
N ARG A 81 21.30 14.45 15.35
CA ARG A 81 22.24 15.50 15.80
C ARG A 81 21.63 16.92 15.73
N PRO A 82 20.54 17.20 16.47
CA PRO A 82 19.92 18.52 16.49
C PRO A 82 20.83 19.56 17.18
N PRO A 83 20.46 20.86 17.16
CA PRO A 83 21.07 21.84 18.05
C PRO A 83 21.01 21.38 19.52
N VAL A 84 22.07 21.68 20.29
CA VAL A 84 22.17 21.31 21.70
C VAL A 84 21.20 22.15 22.52
N LEU A 85 20.51 21.54 23.48
CA LEU A 85 19.76 22.28 24.50
C LEU A 85 20.76 23.03 25.38
N GLY A 86 20.82 24.35 25.21
CA GLY A 86 21.71 25.27 25.92
C GLY A 86 21.01 25.96 27.09
N GLU A 87 21.27 27.25 27.28
CA GLU A 87 20.62 28.03 28.35
C GLU A 87 19.16 28.38 28.03
N ALA A 88 18.83 28.56 26.75
CA ALA A 88 17.49 28.83 26.26
C ALA A 88 17.20 28.04 24.99
N VAL A 89 15.92 27.84 24.69
CA VAL A 89 15.47 27.15 23.48
C VAL A 89 14.09 27.66 23.06
N SER A 90 13.84 27.71 21.75
CA SER A 90 12.49 27.76 21.19
C SER A 90 12.34 26.78 20.05
N PHE A 91 11.21 26.08 20.04
CA PHE A 91 10.74 25.29 18.91
C PHE A 91 9.60 26.01 18.24
N ALA A 92 9.62 26.05 16.91
CA ALA A 92 8.58 26.65 16.10
C ALA A 92 8.18 25.67 14.98
N VAL A 93 6.89 25.52 14.73
CA VAL A 93 6.36 24.58 13.73
C VAL A 93 4.95 24.97 13.32
N TRP A 94 4.61 24.77 12.04
CA TRP A 94 3.23 24.79 11.56
C TRP A 94 2.59 23.42 11.77
N VAL A 95 1.37 23.41 12.30
CA VAL A 95 0.67 22.19 12.72
C VAL A 95 -0.74 22.18 12.14
N TRP A 96 -1.13 21.04 11.59
CA TRP A 96 -2.48 20.77 11.09
C TRP A 96 -2.99 19.44 11.70
N PRO A 97 -3.63 19.46 12.88
CA PRO A 97 -4.04 18.23 13.57
C PRO A 97 -5.26 17.59 12.89
N THR A 98 -5.23 16.28 12.66
CA THR A 98 -6.36 15.55 12.05
C THR A 98 -7.18 14.75 13.07
N ALA A 99 -6.56 14.30 14.15
CA ALA A 99 -7.22 13.62 15.25
C ALA A 99 -6.71 14.12 16.61
N LEU A 100 -7.52 13.91 17.65
CA LEU A 100 -7.11 14.16 19.04
C LEU A 100 -6.44 12.90 19.58
N PRO A 101 -5.24 13.00 20.17
CA PRO A 101 -4.52 11.83 20.61
C PRO A 101 -5.05 11.33 21.96
N ALA A 102 -4.99 10.02 22.22
CA ALA A 102 -5.43 9.44 23.50
C ALA A 102 -4.50 9.81 24.67
N ALA A 103 -3.24 10.11 24.37
CA ALA A 103 -2.21 10.59 25.29
C ALA A 103 -1.41 11.72 24.60
N PRO A 104 -0.60 12.52 25.32
CA PRO A 104 0.13 13.62 24.68
C PRO A 104 1.01 13.16 23.50
N ALA A 105 0.75 13.69 22.31
CA ALA A 105 1.45 13.38 21.08
C ALA A 105 2.55 14.41 20.79
N GLY A 106 3.74 13.98 20.38
CA GLY A 106 4.85 14.89 20.08
C GLY A 106 4.67 15.64 18.77
N LEU A 107 4.79 16.96 18.79
CA LEU A 107 4.90 17.79 17.58
C LEU A 107 6.39 17.94 17.21
N VAL A 108 7.17 18.47 18.15
CA VAL A 108 8.63 18.55 18.11
C VAL A 108 9.14 18.21 19.50
N SER A 109 9.98 17.19 19.63
CA SER A 109 10.52 16.79 20.94
C SER A 109 12.00 16.50 20.89
N GLN A 110 12.71 16.78 21.97
CA GLN A 110 14.13 16.50 22.12
C GLN A 110 14.37 15.91 23.51
N GLY A 111 14.94 14.70 23.55
CA GLY A 111 15.17 13.96 24.79
C GLY A 111 13.92 13.31 25.38
N ASP A 112 14.00 12.89 26.65
CA ASP A 112 12.94 12.17 27.36
C ASP A 112 12.54 12.94 28.63
N ALA A 113 11.24 13.07 28.88
CA ALA A 113 10.74 13.79 30.04
C ALA A 113 11.21 13.20 31.37
N THR A 114 11.66 11.95 31.42
CA THR A 114 12.09 11.23 32.62
C THR A 114 13.59 11.34 32.92
N CYS A 115 14.44 11.60 31.92
CA CYS A 115 15.91 11.62 32.11
C CYS A 115 16.65 12.56 31.15
N GLY A 116 17.81 13.06 31.58
CA GLY A 116 18.70 13.86 30.73
C GLY A 116 18.14 15.25 30.34
N PRO A 117 18.67 15.88 29.29
CA PRO A 117 18.14 17.12 28.74
C PRO A 117 16.80 16.85 28.02
N HIS A 118 15.80 17.70 28.25
CA HIS A 118 14.46 17.52 27.68
C HIS A 118 13.77 18.85 27.38
N ALA A 119 13.21 18.96 26.18
CA ALA A 119 12.23 19.97 25.80
C ALA A 119 11.28 19.38 24.76
N GLU A 120 10.00 19.74 24.80
CA GLU A 120 9.00 19.24 23.86
C GLU A 120 7.85 20.23 23.65
N LEU A 121 7.35 20.24 22.41
CA LEU A 121 6.02 20.69 22.03
C LEU A 121 5.16 19.45 21.77
N VAL A 122 4.03 19.36 22.45
CA VAL A 122 3.10 18.23 22.34
C VAL A 122 1.67 18.72 22.10
N LEU A 123 0.83 17.91 21.47
CA LEU A 123 -0.61 18.06 21.46
C LEU A 123 -1.23 17.15 22.54
N ARG A 124 -2.01 17.72 23.44
CA ARG A 124 -2.68 16.99 24.53
C ARG A 124 -4.00 16.37 24.07
N PRO A 125 -4.56 15.40 24.82
CA PRO A 125 -5.86 14.80 24.51
C PRO A 125 -7.05 15.78 24.48
N ASP A 126 -6.95 16.89 25.21
CA ASP A 126 -7.95 17.98 25.18
C ASP A 126 -7.83 18.88 23.92
N GLY A 127 -6.81 18.64 23.08
CA GLY A 127 -6.50 19.40 21.88
C GLY A 127 -5.69 20.67 22.13
N ALA A 128 -5.23 20.93 23.35
CA ALA A 128 -4.34 22.05 23.63
C ALA A 128 -2.87 21.67 23.34
N PRO A 129 -2.09 22.53 22.67
CA PRO A 129 -0.65 22.35 22.61
C PRO A 129 -0.05 22.67 23.99
N GLU A 130 1.01 21.97 24.35
CA GLU A 130 1.77 22.21 25.58
C GLU A 130 3.26 22.23 25.26
N PHE A 131 3.96 23.23 25.79
CA PHE A 131 5.41 23.25 25.84
C PHE A 131 5.87 22.78 27.22
N ALA A 132 6.85 21.89 27.25
CA ALA A 132 7.49 21.44 28.48
C ALA A 132 9.01 21.41 28.32
N ALA A 133 9.74 21.77 29.37
CA ALA A 133 11.20 21.66 29.41
C ALA A 133 11.71 21.28 30.79
N ARG A 134 12.80 20.51 30.84
CA ARG A 134 13.44 20.09 32.08
C ARG A 134 14.53 21.06 32.49
N THR A 135 14.44 21.50 33.74
CA THR A 135 15.36 22.42 34.39
C THR A 135 16.04 21.75 35.58
N ALA A 136 17.00 22.45 36.19
CA ALA A 136 17.65 22.06 37.43
C ALA A 136 16.70 21.91 38.63
N HIS A 137 15.47 22.43 38.55
CA HIS A 137 14.48 22.38 39.64
C HIS A 137 13.21 21.60 39.29
N GLY A 138 13.15 20.93 38.13
CA GLY A 138 12.01 20.12 37.72
C GLY A 138 11.60 20.36 36.28
N CYS A 139 10.38 19.97 35.92
CA CYS A 139 9.82 20.20 34.59
C CYS A 139 8.90 21.41 34.64
N VAL A 140 9.17 22.44 33.84
CA VAL A 140 8.27 23.58 33.64
C VAL A 140 7.34 23.26 32.47
N ARG A 141 6.06 23.65 32.58
CA ARG A 141 5.03 23.38 31.57
C ARG A 141 4.17 24.61 31.35
N VAL A 142 3.73 24.80 30.12
CA VAL A 142 2.78 25.85 29.75
C VAL A 142 1.88 25.36 28.63
N ALA A 143 0.57 25.52 28.78
CA ALA A 143 -0.43 25.05 27.83
C ALA A 143 -1.09 26.22 27.08
N GLY A 144 -1.43 25.97 25.82
CA GLY A 144 -2.07 26.92 24.92
C GLY A 144 -3.59 26.72 24.83
N PRO A 145 -4.26 27.41 23.90
CA PRO A 145 -5.67 27.19 23.60
C PRO A 145 -5.87 25.87 22.85
N ARG A 146 -7.09 25.34 22.90
CA ARG A 146 -7.47 24.16 22.11
C ARG A 146 -7.40 24.47 20.61
N LEU A 147 -6.68 23.63 19.86
CA LEU A 147 -6.65 23.67 18.40
C LEU A 147 -7.89 23.00 17.82
N ARG A 148 -8.37 23.49 16.67
CA ARG A 148 -9.40 22.80 15.89
C ARG A 148 -8.73 21.82 14.93
N LEU A 149 -9.40 20.69 14.71
CA LEU A 149 -8.95 19.73 13.72
C LEU A 149 -9.02 20.33 12.31
N ARG A 150 -8.09 19.91 11.46
CA ARG A 150 -7.98 20.26 10.05
C ARG A 150 -7.85 21.76 9.78
N ARG A 151 -7.11 22.48 10.63
CA ARG A 151 -6.72 23.88 10.44
C ARG A 151 -5.24 24.09 10.74
N TRP A 152 -4.61 25.03 10.02
CA TRP A 152 -3.20 25.36 10.21
C TRP A 152 -3.01 26.34 11.38
N TYR A 153 -2.13 25.97 12.30
CA TYR A 153 -1.69 26.81 13.41
C TYR A 153 -0.17 26.91 13.42
N PHE A 154 0.36 28.10 13.62
CA PHE A 154 1.75 28.30 13.95
C PHE A 154 1.92 28.23 15.46
N VAL A 155 2.76 27.31 15.92
CA VAL A 155 2.97 27.04 17.35
C VAL A 155 4.44 27.26 17.68
N VAL A 156 4.71 28.14 18.65
CA VAL A 156 6.05 28.43 19.14
C VAL A 156 6.11 28.26 20.65
N GLY A 157 6.89 27.29 21.12
CA GLY A 157 7.13 27.05 22.54
C GLY A 157 8.61 27.18 22.86
N GLY A 158 8.93 27.78 24.00
CA GLY A 158 10.31 27.94 24.41
C GLY A 158 10.47 28.22 25.89
N TYR A 159 11.73 28.22 26.33
CA TYR A 159 12.12 28.55 27.70
C TYR A 159 13.41 29.37 27.73
N SER A 160 13.47 30.33 28.67
CA SER A 160 14.72 30.89 29.18
C SER A 160 14.69 30.98 30.71
N PRO A 161 15.86 30.93 31.39
CA PRO A 161 15.92 31.10 32.84
C PRO A 161 15.51 32.50 33.31
N GLU A 162 15.51 33.49 32.41
CA GLU A 162 15.15 34.88 32.70
C GLU A 162 13.63 35.12 32.60
N CYS A 163 12.99 34.54 31.59
CA CYS A 163 11.57 34.82 31.26
C CYS A 163 10.63 33.66 31.61
N GLY A 164 11.17 32.46 31.82
CA GLY A 164 10.40 31.25 32.05
C GLY A 164 9.94 30.59 30.76
N ALA A 165 8.90 29.76 30.86
CA ALA A 165 8.34 29.07 29.69
C ALA A 165 7.30 29.96 29.01
N ARG A 166 7.29 29.94 27.68
CA ARG A 166 6.33 30.67 26.85
C ARG A 166 5.82 29.76 25.75
N LEU A 167 4.53 29.86 25.47
CA LEU A 167 3.89 29.21 24.34
C LEU A 167 2.99 30.23 23.63
N GLU A 168 3.18 30.36 22.32
CA GLU A 168 2.35 31.20 21.46
C GLU A 168 1.73 30.37 20.35
N VAL A 169 0.44 30.59 20.10
CA VAL A 169 -0.34 29.90 19.09
C VAL A 169 -1.05 30.94 18.23
N ARG A 170 -0.87 30.84 16.91
CA ARG A 170 -1.51 31.70 15.92
C ARG A 170 -2.18 30.87 14.84
N ALA A 171 -3.48 31.06 14.59
CA ALA A 171 -4.13 30.43 13.45
C ALA A 171 -3.70 31.12 12.13
N ARG A 172 -3.45 30.34 11.07
CA ARG A 172 -3.17 30.86 9.71
C ARG A 172 -4.33 31.74 9.24
N ASP A 173 -5.50 31.11 9.17
CA ASP A 173 -6.77 31.74 8.81
C ASP A 173 -7.60 31.83 10.09
N ARG A 174 -7.76 33.03 10.66
CA ARG A 174 -8.50 33.18 11.93
C ARG A 174 -10.00 33.15 11.72
N LEU A 175 -10.70 32.40 12.56
CA LEU A 175 -12.15 32.55 12.74
C LEU A 175 -12.45 33.71 13.70
N ALA A 176 -13.69 34.20 13.69
CA ALA A 176 -14.11 35.35 14.50
C ALA A 176 -13.93 35.12 16.02
N ASP A 177 -13.96 33.87 16.46
CA ASP A 177 -13.78 33.44 17.86
C ASP A 177 -12.37 32.91 18.16
N GLU A 178 -11.42 33.03 17.22
CA GLU A 178 -10.02 32.69 17.42
C GLU A 178 -9.16 33.96 17.58
N ALA A 179 -8.33 33.98 18.62
CA ALA A 179 -7.33 35.02 18.86
C ALA A 179 -5.94 34.40 18.91
N ASP A 180 -4.91 35.21 18.65
CA ASP A 180 -3.55 34.81 19.01
C ASP A 180 -3.45 34.71 20.52
N VAL A 181 -2.93 33.59 21.01
CA VAL A 181 -2.81 33.35 22.45
C VAL A 181 -1.34 33.20 22.81
N VAL A 182 -0.93 33.95 23.83
CA VAL A 182 0.36 33.81 24.48
C VAL A 182 0.12 33.38 25.91
N THR A 183 0.67 32.23 26.29
CA THR A 183 0.66 31.74 27.66
C THR A 183 2.10 31.68 28.18
N THR A 184 2.29 31.99 29.47
CA THR A 184 3.60 31.96 30.13
C THR A 184 3.54 31.21 31.46
N ALA A 185 4.65 30.58 31.83
CA ALA A 185 4.89 30.06 33.17
C ALA A 185 6.20 30.63 33.72
N PRO A 186 6.30 30.91 35.03
CA PRO A 186 7.46 31.55 35.63
C PRO A 186 8.74 30.69 35.48
N PRO A 187 9.93 31.30 35.52
CA PRO A 187 11.20 30.57 35.48
C PRO A 187 11.33 29.56 36.62
N ALA A 188 11.98 28.43 36.31
CA ALA A 188 12.22 27.35 37.25
C ALA A 188 13.69 26.87 37.19
N GLY A 189 14.65 27.79 37.13
CA GLY A 189 16.09 27.47 37.09
C GLY A 189 16.66 27.26 35.68
N ARG A 190 17.92 26.83 35.58
CA ARG A 190 18.60 26.62 34.28
C ARG A 190 18.11 25.33 33.61
N LEU A 191 18.08 25.30 32.27
CA LEU A 191 17.79 24.08 31.51
C LEU A 191 18.84 23.00 31.80
N VAL A 192 18.41 21.74 31.77
CA VAL A 192 19.35 20.62 31.71
C VAL A 192 19.91 20.55 30.29
N THR A 193 21.21 20.73 30.15
CA THR A 193 21.87 20.89 28.84
C THR A 193 22.27 19.56 28.21
N GLY A 194 22.23 19.48 26.88
CA GLY A 194 22.82 18.35 26.14
C GLY A 194 22.20 18.11 24.75
N GLY A 195 22.82 17.21 24.00
CA GLY A 195 22.48 16.91 22.61
C GLY A 195 21.72 15.59 22.45
N ALA A 196 20.52 15.49 23.03
CA ALA A 196 19.65 14.33 22.78
C ALA A 196 19.06 14.39 21.36
N PRO A 197 18.78 13.25 20.70
CA PRO A 197 18.08 13.21 19.42
C PRO A 197 16.72 13.91 19.49
N MET A 198 16.33 14.49 18.36
CA MET A 198 15.06 15.18 18.17
C MET A 198 14.13 14.35 17.31
N LEU A 199 12.83 14.42 17.61
CA LEU A 199 11.76 13.74 16.89
C LEU A 199 10.72 14.76 16.40
N PHE A 200 10.19 14.52 15.20
CA PHE A 200 9.01 15.19 14.66
C PHE A 200 7.84 14.22 14.63
N ALA A 201 6.64 14.69 14.99
CA ALA A 201 5.42 13.87 15.07
C ALA A 201 5.50 12.67 16.04
N ALA A 202 6.46 12.66 16.96
CA ALA A 202 6.61 11.66 18.01
C ALA A 202 7.39 12.22 19.21
N ARG A 203 7.43 11.45 20.29
CA ARG A 203 8.17 11.74 21.52
C ARG A 203 8.86 10.51 22.07
N ARG A 204 9.83 10.72 22.96
CA ARG A 204 10.39 9.61 23.77
C ARG A 204 9.59 9.44 25.05
N VAL A 205 9.26 8.18 25.35
CA VAL A 205 8.57 7.78 26.57
C VAL A 205 9.28 6.56 27.13
N GLY A 206 10.10 6.76 28.17
CA GLY A 206 10.88 5.68 28.78
C GLY A 206 11.99 5.16 27.85
N GLY A 207 12.59 6.05 27.05
CA GLY A 207 13.65 5.73 26.08
C GLY A 207 13.13 5.35 24.68
N GLU A 208 11.91 4.85 24.58
CA GLU A 208 11.29 4.39 23.33
C GLU A 208 10.57 5.50 22.57
N VAL A 209 10.49 5.38 21.25
CA VAL A 209 9.68 6.29 20.42
C VAL A 209 8.21 5.91 20.55
N GLY A 210 7.36 6.91 20.85
CA GLY A 210 5.92 6.75 20.98
C GLY A 210 5.22 8.10 20.98
N GLY A 211 3.95 8.15 21.39
CA GLY A 211 3.14 9.38 21.41
C GLY A 211 3.13 10.05 20.04
N HIS A 212 2.71 9.31 19.02
CA HIS A 212 2.69 9.76 17.64
C HIS A 212 1.58 10.79 17.40
N PHE A 213 1.86 11.76 16.54
CA PHE A 213 0.93 12.80 16.14
C PHE A 213 0.24 12.43 14.83
N ASP A 214 -1.10 12.57 14.82
CA ASP A 214 -1.92 12.46 13.62
C ASP A 214 -2.16 13.86 13.04
N GLY A 215 -1.55 14.13 11.88
CA GLY A 215 -1.71 15.39 11.16
C GLY A 215 -0.48 15.82 10.40
N LYS A 216 -0.51 17.05 9.86
CA LYS A 216 0.60 17.60 9.07
C LYS A 216 1.50 18.51 9.92
N LEU A 217 2.80 18.39 9.72
CA LEU A 217 3.80 19.33 10.21
C LEU A 217 4.52 20.00 9.04
N ASP A 218 4.83 21.28 9.20
CA ASP A 218 5.51 22.09 8.19
C ASP A 218 6.52 23.04 8.88
N GLY A 219 7.69 23.19 8.26
CA GLY A 219 8.79 24.04 8.68
C GLY A 219 9.25 23.93 10.15
N PRO A 220 9.52 22.74 10.71
CA PRO A 220 10.09 22.65 12.06
C PRO A 220 11.37 23.48 12.15
N THR A 221 11.48 24.30 13.20
CA THR A 221 12.55 25.28 13.36
C THR A 221 12.99 25.37 14.82
N VAL A 222 14.30 25.50 15.05
CA VAL A 222 14.90 25.56 16.39
C VAL A 222 15.72 26.84 16.55
N PHE A 223 15.51 27.52 17.67
CA PHE A 223 16.31 28.66 18.12
C PHE A 223 16.98 28.32 19.45
N THR A 224 18.18 28.84 19.69
CA THR A 224 18.92 28.72 20.97
C THR A 224 18.66 29.91 21.90
N GLU A 225 17.54 30.59 21.69
CA GLU A 225 17.06 31.73 22.46
C GLU A 225 15.54 31.67 22.57
N LEU A 226 14.95 32.43 23.50
CA LEU A 226 13.50 32.52 23.63
C LEU A 226 12.94 33.50 22.59
N ARG A 227 12.13 33.00 21.64
CA ARG A 227 11.54 33.80 20.58
C ARG A 227 10.21 34.41 21.01
N THR A 228 10.09 35.73 20.86
CA THR A 228 8.91 36.53 21.20
C THR A 228 8.35 37.32 20.02
N GLN A 229 9.17 37.63 19.02
CA GLN A 229 8.77 38.30 17.78
C GLN A 229 8.58 37.27 16.67
N LEU A 230 7.32 36.99 16.31
CA LEU A 230 6.96 35.93 15.37
C LEU A 230 6.43 36.42 14.02
N ASP A 231 6.10 37.70 13.85
CA ASP A 231 5.44 38.19 12.63
C ASP A 231 6.19 37.82 11.35
N TRP A 232 7.52 37.98 11.35
CA TRP A 232 8.38 37.59 10.24
C TRP A 232 8.47 36.08 10.04
N LEU A 233 8.43 35.31 11.13
CA LEU A 233 8.52 33.86 11.08
C LEU A 233 7.22 33.22 10.58
N VAL A 234 6.07 33.84 10.90
CA VAL A 234 4.75 33.46 10.34
C VAL A 234 4.67 33.79 8.85
N ALA A 235 5.27 34.91 8.43
CA ALA A 235 5.25 35.33 7.04
C ALA A 235 6.19 34.48 6.15
N ASP A 236 7.34 34.07 6.68
CA ASP A 236 8.32 33.26 5.96
C ASP A 236 9.17 32.40 6.93
N THR A 237 8.81 31.12 7.05
CA THR A 237 9.60 30.16 7.81
C THR A 237 10.88 29.72 7.08
N ARG A 238 10.93 29.81 5.75
CA ARG A 238 12.07 29.32 4.93
C ARG A 238 13.32 30.18 5.13
N SER A 239 13.10 31.45 5.46
CA SER A 239 14.15 32.41 5.80
C SER A 239 14.46 32.47 7.30
N ALA A 240 14.01 31.51 8.11
CA ALA A 240 14.15 31.56 9.56
C ALA A 240 15.62 31.70 10.05
N TRP A 241 16.59 31.25 9.26
CA TRP A 241 18.01 31.39 9.55
C TRP A 241 18.48 32.85 9.57
N HIS A 242 17.90 33.73 8.73
CA HIS A 242 18.11 35.18 8.82
C HIS A 242 17.56 35.78 10.13
N LEU A 243 16.61 35.09 10.76
CA LEU A 243 15.98 35.48 12.01
C LEU A 243 16.68 34.87 13.24
N GLY A 244 17.81 34.19 13.06
CA GLY A 244 18.61 33.58 14.12
C GLY A 244 18.31 32.10 14.40
N ALA A 245 17.57 31.41 13.52
CA ALA A 245 17.36 29.97 13.67
C ALA A 245 18.70 29.21 13.59
N ARG A 246 18.84 28.19 14.44
CA ARG A 246 20.01 27.30 14.48
C ARG A 246 19.77 25.97 13.78
N ALA A 247 18.51 25.66 13.49
CA ALA A 247 18.14 24.65 12.53
C ALA A 247 16.76 24.97 11.93
N HIS A 248 16.58 24.63 10.65
CA HIS A 248 15.31 24.69 9.96
C HIS A 248 15.22 23.51 8.96
N TRP A 249 14.18 22.70 9.09
CA TRP A 249 13.98 21.54 8.21
C TRP A 249 12.95 21.88 7.12
N GLU A 250 13.41 21.79 5.88
CA GLU A 250 12.59 22.02 4.70
C GLU A 250 12.13 20.66 4.14
N LEU A 251 10.81 20.43 4.22
CA LEU A 251 10.23 19.12 3.94
C LEU A 251 9.71 18.98 2.49
N SER A 252 9.88 20.00 1.66
CA SER A 252 9.56 19.94 0.21
C SER A 252 10.68 19.35 -0.65
N HIS A 253 11.88 19.12 -0.10
CA HIS A 253 12.99 18.52 -0.84
C HIS A 253 12.92 16.99 -0.81
N ASP A 254 13.32 16.36 -1.93
CA ASP A 254 13.36 14.90 -2.07
C ASP A 254 12.03 14.23 -1.68
N ILE A 255 10.88 14.76 -2.14
CA ILE A 255 9.53 14.30 -1.76
C ILE A 255 9.35 12.77 -1.92
N GLY A 256 9.95 12.16 -2.95
CA GLY A 256 9.93 10.71 -3.15
C GLY A 256 10.91 9.92 -2.28
N GLY A 257 11.29 10.48 -1.12
CA GLY A 257 12.31 9.95 -0.22
C GLY A 257 11.98 10.09 1.23
N ASP A 258 12.92 9.66 2.06
CA ASP A 258 12.86 9.71 3.52
C ASP A 258 13.78 10.77 4.12
N ALA A 259 14.49 11.56 3.32
CA ALA A 259 15.41 12.57 3.82
C ALA A 259 14.68 13.79 4.40
N LEU A 260 15.11 14.24 5.59
CA LEU A 260 14.78 15.54 6.16
C LEU A 260 15.95 16.48 5.96
N LEU A 261 15.85 17.35 4.94
CA LEU A 261 16.90 18.33 4.66
C LEU A 261 16.86 19.46 5.69
N GLU A 262 18.05 19.88 6.14
CA GLU A 262 18.20 20.95 7.12
C GLU A 262 19.09 22.02 6.50
N LEU A 263 18.64 23.28 6.54
CA LEU A 263 19.19 24.35 5.69
C LEU A 263 20.29 25.20 6.36
N VAL A 264 20.49 25.11 7.67
CA VAL A 264 21.40 26.00 8.41
C VAL A 264 22.79 25.40 8.62
N ASP A 265 22.87 24.25 9.28
CA ASP A 265 24.12 23.65 9.76
C ASP A 265 24.33 22.21 9.22
N GLY A 266 23.48 21.74 8.30
CA GLY A 266 23.53 20.39 7.74
C GLY A 266 23.06 19.29 8.71
N ARG A 267 22.14 19.61 9.62
CA ARG A 267 21.62 18.69 10.65
C ARG A 267 20.48 17.82 10.12
N HIS A 268 20.76 17.08 9.06
CA HIS A 268 19.78 16.26 8.37
C HIS A 268 19.18 15.18 9.28
N GLY A 269 17.95 14.79 8.96
CA GLY A 269 17.24 13.70 9.60
C GLY A 269 16.66 12.71 8.60
N THR A 270 15.92 11.75 9.10
CA THR A 270 15.26 10.70 8.31
C THR A 270 13.82 10.50 8.76
N LEU A 271 12.93 10.24 7.82
CA LEU A 271 11.54 9.84 8.06
C LEU A 271 11.48 8.33 8.29
N HIS A 272 10.64 7.92 9.22
CA HIS A 272 10.43 6.52 9.59
C HIS A 272 8.97 6.13 9.41
N ASN A 273 8.73 4.87 9.02
CA ASN A 273 7.41 4.33 8.68
C ASN A 273 6.69 5.03 7.52
N HIS A 274 7.43 5.72 6.64
CA HIS A 274 6.93 6.26 5.37
C HIS A 274 5.66 7.15 5.52
N PRO A 275 5.74 8.28 6.27
CA PRO A 275 4.64 9.24 6.32
C PRO A 275 4.35 9.80 4.92
N LEU A 276 3.11 10.25 4.71
CA LEU A 276 2.69 10.75 3.41
C LEU A 276 3.35 12.10 3.09
N ARG A 277 4.04 12.16 1.95
CA ARG A 277 4.73 13.36 1.43
C ARG A 277 4.06 13.90 0.17
N GLY A 278 4.47 15.07 -0.31
CA GLY A 278 3.79 15.72 -1.44
C GLY A 278 2.36 16.09 -1.07
N VAL A 279 2.17 16.53 0.18
CA VAL A 279 0.90 16.99 0.74
C VAL A 279 0.94 18.51 0.89
N THR A 280 -0.24 19.13 0.92
CA THR A 280 -0.38 20.58 1.02
C THR A 280 0.17 21.11 2.34
N GLY A 281 0.96 22.18 2.24
CA GLY A 281 1.57 22.90 3.34
C GLY A 281 0.74 24.09 3.82
N HIS A 282 1.26 24.75 4.86
CA HIS A 282 0.62 25.90 5.48
C HIS A 282 0.55 27.13 4.57
N ASP A 283 1.23 27.15 3.44
CA ASP A 283 1.31 28.27 2.50
C ASP A 283 0.72 27.91 1.11
N TRP A 284 0.07 26.74 0.99
CA TRP A 284 -0.60 26.34 -0.24
C TRP A 284 -1.79 27.26 -0.55
N THR A 285 -1.86 27.74 -1.78
CA THR A 285 -2.88 28.68 -2.27
C THR A 285 -3.87 28.06 -3.25
N GLY A 286 -3.59 26.86 -3.76
CA GLY A 286 -4.41 26.22 -4.80
C GLY A 286 -4.00 26.55 -6.24
N ASP A 287 -3.04 27.44 -6.45
CA ASP A 287 -2.65 27.88 -7.81
C ASP A 287 -1.94 26.78 -8.62
N VAL A 288 -1.13 25.95 -7.95
CA VAL A 288 -0.38 24.85 -8.56
C VAL A 288 -0.72 23.55 -7.81
N PRO A 289 -1.48 22.62 -8.42
CA PRO A 289 -1.91 21.37 -7.78
C PRO A 289 -0.87 20.23 -7.90
N ASP A 290 0.27 20.48 -8.54
CA ASP A 290 1.34 19.52 -8.77
C ASP A 290 2.60 19.98 -8.04
N HIS A 291 2.98 19.23 -7.01
CA HIS A 291 4.09 19.58 -6.11
C HIS A 291 5.45 19.67 -6.82
N ARG A 292 5.60 19.14 -8.04
CA ARG A 292 6.85 19.21 -8.81
C ARG A 292 7.09 20.58 -9.45
N PHE A 293 6.01 21.30 -9.71
CA PHE A 293 6.04 22.61 -10.37
C PHE A 293 5.73 23.75 -9.40
N ALA A 294 5.43 23.43 -8.14
CA ALA A 294 5.09 24.41 -7.13
C ALA A 294 6.36 24.90 -6.43
N ASP A 295 6.63 26.20 -6.47
CA ASP A 295 7.72 26.81 -5.68
C ASP A 295 7.44 26.76 -4.18
N ARG A 296 6.16 26.62 -3.79
CA ARG A 296 5.70 26.62 -2.40
C ARG A 296 4.41 25.82 -2.21
N GLY A 297 3.96 25.66 -0.96
CA GLY A 297 2.69 24.97 -0.68
C GLY A 297 2.79 23.46 -0.50
N TYR A 298 4.00 22.87 -0.48
CA TYR A 298 4.21 21.42 -0.37
C TYR A 298 5.35 21.06 0.59
N ALA A 299 5.62 21.93 1.55
CA ALA A 299 6.63 21.74 2.61
C ALA A 299 6.10 20.99 3.84
N ALA A 300 4.96 20.30 3.70
CA ALA A 300 4.36 19.52 4.76
C ALA A 300 4.60 18.02 4.59
N VAL A 301 4.60 17.32 5.72
CA VAL A 301 4.53 15.85 5.80
C VAL A 301 3.35 15.49 6.69
N HIS A 302 2.52 14.55 6.24
CA HIS A 302 1.37 14.05 7.01
C HIS A 302 1.78 12.77 7.72
N PHE A 303 1.77 12.84 9.06
CA PHE A 303 2.13 11.75 9.94
C PHE A 303 0.87 11.09 10.51
N HIS A 304 0.96 9.78 10.73
CA HIS A 304 -0.09 8.97 11.33
C HIS A 304 0.50 8.04 12.38
N SER A 305 -0.27 7.81 13.44
CA SER A 305 0.08 6.94 14.56
C SER A 305 -0.01 5.45 14.24
N ASP A 306 -0.66 5.09 13.13
CA ASP A 306 -0.87 3.73 12.62
C ASP A 306 -0.03 3.39 11.37
N ASP A 307 0.77 4.35 10.87
CA ASP A 307 1.69 4.11 9.75
C ASP A 307 2.67 2.97 10.07
N LEU A 308 2.86 2.06 9.11
CA LEU A 308 3.80 0.95 9.23
C LEU A 308 4.32 0.56 7.85
N ALA A 309 5.56 0.95 7.57
CA ALA A 309 6.23 0.63 6.30
C ALA A 309 7.03 -0.67 6.39
N ASP A 310 7.58 -1.01 7.55
CA ASP A 310 8.34 -2.24 7.79
C ASP A 310 8.17 -2.66 9.25
N CYS A 311 7.79 -3.91 9.50
CA CYS A 311 7.71 -4.42 10.86
C CYS A 311 9.07 -4.44 11.58
N GLY A 312 10.17 -4.51 10.83
CA GLY A 312 11.53 -4.53 11.37
C GLY A 312 11.84 -5.78 12.18
N TRP A 313 11.12 -6.88 11.92
CA TRP A 313 11.31 -8.14 12.63
C TRP A 313 12.61 -8.80 12.15
N PRO A 314 13.44 -9.36 13.04
CA PRO A 314 14.57 -10.19 12.60
C PRO A 314 14.09 -11.42 11.83
N PRO A 315 14.85 -11.90 10.82
CA PRO A 315 14.51 -13.13 10.13
C PRO A 315 14.61 -14.32 11.10
N VAL A 316 13.63 -15.23 11.02
CA VAL A 316 13.61 -16.49 11.79
C VAL A 316 14.16 -17.67 10.98
N LEU A 317 14.21 -17.53 9.66
CA LEU A 317 14.67 -18.54 8.71
C LEU A 317 15.14 -17.88 7.41
N GLU A 318 16.20 -18.44 6.83
CA GLU A 318 16.64 -18.17 5.46
C GLU A 318 16.40 -19.42 4.61
N VAL A 319 15.70 -19.27 3.49
CA VAL A 319 15.37 -20.36 2.56
C VAL A 319 16.22 -20.20 1.31
N ALA A 320 17.17 -21.12 1.10
CA ALA A 320 17.90 -21.22 -0.16
C ALA A 320 17.10 -22.07 -1.15
N LEU A 321 16.69 -21.46 -2.27
CA LEU A 321 15.88 -22.13 -3.27
C LEU A 321 16.76 -23.07 -4.11
N PRO A 322 16.33 -24.31 -4.39
CA PRO A 322 17.04 -25.21 -5.30
C PRO A 322 17.30 -24.56 -6.66
N GLU A 323 18.42 -24.94 -7.29
CA GLU A 323 18.84 -24.44 -8.60
C GLU A 323 17.91 -24.88 -9.74
N ASP A 324 17.26 -26.04 -9.56
CA ASP A 324 16.34 -26.68 -10.50
C ASP A 324 14.87 -26.49 -10.10
N LEU A 325 14.59 -25.61 -9.14
CA LEU A 325 13.22 -25.35 -8.67
C LEU A 325 12.37 -24.85 -9.86
N PRO A 326 11.27 -25.54 -10.22
CA PRO A 326 10.43 -25.12 -11.34
C PRO A 326 9.79 -23.75 -11.09
N SER A 327 9.40 -23.07 -12.18
CA SER A 327 8.58 -21.88 -12.04
C SER A 327 7.21 -22.22 -11.44
N GLY A 328 6.67 -21.32 -10.62
CA GLY A 328 5.34 -21.49 -10.04
C GLY A 328 5.08 -20.69 -8.77
N CYS A 329 3.95 -21.00 -8.15
CA CYS A 329 3.53 -20.47 -6.86
C CYS A 329 4.05 -21.36 -5.72
N TYR A 330 4.66 -20.75 -4.72
CA TYR A 330 5.24 -21.43 -3.57
C TYR A 330 4.81 -20.76 -2.28
N ALA A 331 4.97 -21.46 -1.16
CA ALA A 331 4.79 -20.88 0.16
C ALA A 331 5.74 -21.53 1.19
N VAL A 332 6.20 -20.73 2.15
CA VAL A 332 6.80 -21.26 3.38
C VAL A 332 5.68 -21.49 4.39
N GLU A 333 5.44 -22.74 4.77
CA GLU A 333 4.51 -23.09 5.86
C GLU A 333 5.21 -22.98 7.20
N LEU A 334 4.62 -22.22 8.12
CA LEU A 334 4.95 -22.19 9.54
C LEU A 334 3.81 -22.81 10.32
N ARG A 335 4.06 -23.95 10.97
CA ARG A 335 3.04 -24.69 11.73
C ARG A 335 3.42 -24.79 13.20
N THR A 336 2.66 -24.14 14.07
CA THR A 336 2.77 -24.28 15.52
C THR A 336 1.78 -25.33 16.04
N ALA A 337 1.71 -25.51 17.36
CA ALA A 337 0.68 -26.35 17.97
C ALA A 337 -0.72 -25.73 17.89
N GLU A 338 -0.81 -24.41 17.70
CA GLU A 338 -2.06 -23.64 17.76
C GLU A 338 -2.59 -23.25 16.37
N GLY A 339 -1.73 -23.17 15.36
CA GLY A 339 -2.15 -22.73 14.03
C GLY A 339 -1.10 -22.92 12.95
N VAL A 340 -1.47 -22.48 11.74
CA VAL A 340 -0.63 -22.51 10.55
C VAL A 340 -0.73 -21.16 9.85
N ASP A 341 0.41 -20.66 9.37
CA ASP A 341 0.47 -19.61 8.37
C ASP A 341 1.28 -20.09 7.16
N ARG A 342 0.93 -19.61 5.97
CA ARG A 342 1.60 -19.95 4.72
C ARG A 342 1.99 -18.67 4.03
N LEU A 343 3.28 -18.46 3.86
CA LEU A 343 3.86 -17.21 3.37
C LEU A 343 4.16 -17.37 1.87
N PRO A 344 3.30 -16.86 0.98
CA PRO A 344 3.44 -17.11 -0.44
C PRO A 344 4.57 -16.29 -1.06
N PHE A 345 5.19 -16.88 -2.07
CA PHE A 345 6.11 -16.22 -2.98
C PHE A 345 6.07 -16.93 -4.34
N PHE A 346 6.63 -16.29 -5.35
CA PHE A 346 6.57 -16.71 -6.74
C PHE A 346 7.97 -16.96 -7.26
N VAL A 347 8.16 -18.10 -7.91
CA VAL A 347 9.44 -18.46 -8.51
C VAL A 347 9.32 -18.24 -10.00
N ARG A 348 10.02 -17.22 -10.50
CA ARG A 348 10.16 -16.98 -11.94
C ARG A 348 11.35 -17.79 -12.49
N PRO A 349 11.29 -18.26 -13.75
CA PRO A 349 12.38 -19.05 -14.29
C PRO A 349 13.60 -18.16 -14.62
N ARG A 350 14.79 -18.76 -14.75
CA ARG A 350 16.01 -18.05 -15.18
C ARG A 350 15.97 -17.68 -16.67
N ALA A 351 15.30 -18.51 -17.47
CA ALA A 351 14.97 -18.29 -18.87
C ALA A 351 13.61 -18.95 -19.12
N PRO A 352 12.80 -18.47 -20.06
CA PRO A 352 11.50 -19.07 -20.37
C PRO A 352 11.61 -20.60 -20.54
N SER A 353 10.86 -21.33 -19.72
CA SER A 353 10.75 -22.79 -19.76
C SER A 353 9.47 -23.26 -20.46
N ALA A 354 8.52 -22.33 -20.65
CA ALA A 354 7.28 -22.54 -21.37
C ALA A 354 7.00 -21.40 -22.38
N ARG A 355 6.05 -21.63 -23.28
CA ARG A 355 5.57 -20.61 -24.24
C ARG A 355 4.50 -19.69 -23.65
N LEU A 356 3.89 -20.08 -22.53
CA LEU A 356 2.88 -19.31 -21.81
C LEU A 356 3.48 -18.78 -20.50
N ALA A 357 3.22 -17.51 -20.17
CA ALA A 357 3.46 -16.97 -18.85
C ALA A 357 2.14 -16.56 -18.17
N PHE A 358 2.01 -16.89 -16.89
CA PHE A 358 1.02 -16.28 -16.01
C PHE A 358 1.63 -15.04 -15.35
N LEU A 359 1.11 -13.87 -15.69
CA LEU A 359 1.43 -12.58 -15.07
C LEU A 359 0.63 -12.44 -13.77
N VAL A 360 1.29 -12.70 -12.64
CA VAL A 360 0.73 -12.67 -11.29
C VAL A 360 0.51 -11.22 -10.84
N PRO A 361 -0.74 -10.83 -10.51
CA PRO A 361 -1.11 -9.47 -10.09
C PRO A 361 -0.61 -9.01 -8.71
N THR A 362 0.68 -9.18 -8.42
CA THR A 362 1.28 -8.92 -7.10
C THR A 362 1.11 -7.49 -6.57
N LEU A 363 0.92 -6.47 -7.43
CA LEU A 363 0.62 -5.11 -6.97
C LEU A 363 -0.81 -5.00 -6.44
N SER A 364 -1.77 -5.59 -7.15
CA SER A 364 -3.17 -5.67 -6.71
C SER A 364 -3.30 -6.50 -5.44
N TYR A 365 -2.59 -7.62 -5.36
CA TYR A 365 -2.53 -8.44 -4.17
C TYR A 365 -2.10 -7.62 -2.95
N LEU A 366 -1.01 -6.88 -3.07
CA LEU A 366 -0.47 -6.06 -2.00
C LEU A 366 -1.44 -4.95 -1.56
N VAL A 367 -2.11 -4.30 -2.51
CA VAL A 367 -3.11 -3.28 -2.22
C VAL A 367 -4.29 -3.86 -1.43
N HIS A 368 -4.72 -5.10 -1.67
CA HIS A 368 -5.90 -5.67 -1.01
C HIS A 368 -5.59 -6.56 0.21
N ALA A 369 -4.34 -6.95 0.45
CA ALA A 369 -4.03 -8.02 1.40
C ALA A 369 -4.36 -7.73 2.89
N LEU A 370 -4.66 -6.48 3.23
CA LEU A 370 -5.04 -6.05 4.57
C LEU A 370 -6.41 -5.34 4.61
N GLU A 371 -7.17 -5.42 3.53
CA GLU A 371 -8.45 -4.73 3.40
C GLU A 371 -9.42 -5.16 4.51
N HIS A 372 -9.90 -4.19 5.28
CA HIS A 372 -10.83 -4.44 6.39
C HIS A 372 -11.94 -3.37 6.52
N VAL A 373 -12.14 -2.58 5.46
CA VAL A 373 -13.23 -1.60 5.34
C VAL A 373 -14.58 -2.27 5.65
N ARG A 374 -15.33 -1.66 6.57
CA ARG A 374 -16.65 -2.17 6.96
C ARG A 374 -17.71 -1.64 6.01
N LEU A 375 -18.54 -2.56 5.50
CA LEU A 375 -19.73 -2.23 4.71
C LEU A 375 -20.96 -2.31 5.62
N PRO A 376 -21.65 -1.20 5.93
CA PRO A 376 -22.75 -1.21 6.89
C PRO A 376 -23.90 -2.16 6.55
N HIS A 377 -24.06 -2.48 5.26
CA HIS A 377 -25.19 -3.24 4.73
C HIS A 377 -24.84 -4.69 4.35
N ARG A 378 -23.60 -5.15 4.62
CA ARG A 378 -23.17 -6.52 4.32
C ARG A 378 -22.51 -7.15 5.55
N PRO A 379 -23.07 -8.24 6.10
CA PRO A 379 -22.44 -8.93 7.22
C PRO A 379 -21.10 -9.53 6.78
N GLU A 380 -20.10 -9.47 7.66
CA GLU A 380 -18.82 -10.15 7.47
C GLU A 380 -18.98 -11.64 7.83
N ASP A 381 -18.37 -12.52 7.03
CA ASP A 381 -18.28 -13.94 7.35
C ASP A 381 -17.53 -14.15 8.69
N PRO A 382 -18.14 -14.80 9.69
CA PRO A 382 -17.49 -15.09 10.97
C PRO A 382 -16.24 -15.96 10.88
N ALA A 383 -16.09 -16.76 9.80
CA ALA A 383 -14.94 -17.62 9.58
C ALA A 383 -13.72 -16.88 9.01
N GLU A 384 -13.89 -15.64 8.57
CA GLU A 384 -12.81 -14.85 7.97
C GLU A 384 -11.80 -14.37 9.03
N VAL A 385 -10.51 -14.45 8.69
CA VAL A 385 -9.40 -14.20 9.63
C VAL A 385 -8.63 -12.92 9.33
N ALA A 386 -8.42 -12.57 8.06
CA ALA A 386 -7.51 -11.52 7.63
C ALA A 386 -8.01 -10.12 8.03
N ALA A 387 -9.28 -9.79 7.79
CA ALA A 387 -9.79 -8.45 8.08
C ALA A 387 -9.91 -8.17 9.59
N PRO A 388 -10.43 -9.10 10.43
CA PRO A 388 -10.35 -8.97 11.88
C PRO A 388 -8.91 -8.86 12.39
N PHE A 389 -7.99 -9.70 11.91
CA PHE A 389 -6.58 -9.63 12.31
C PHE A 389 -5.96 -8.27 11.98
N ALA A 390 -6.17 -7.76 10.76
CA ALA A 390 -5.67 -6.45 10.33
C ALA A 390 -6.23 -5.32 11.21
N ARG A 391 -7.53 -5.37 11.52
CA ARG A 391 -8.21 -4.39 12.38
C ARG A 391 -7.72 -4.42 13.83
N ASP A 392 -7.64 -5.61 14.42
CA ASP A 392 -7.19 -5.82 15.81
C ASP A 392 -5.72 -5.37 15.98
N ASN A 393 -4.93 -5.44 14.90
CA ASN A 393 -3.53 -5.03 14.85
C ASN A 393 -3.27 -3.66 14.19
N LEU A 394 -4.29 -2.87 13.85
CA LEU A 394 -4.17 -1.56 13.17
C LEU A 394 -3.24 -1.62 11.94
N LEU A 395 -3.45 -2.60 11.06
CA LEU A 395 -2.74 -2.76 9.80
C LEU A 395 -3.67 -2.38 8.66
N HIS A 396 -3.29 -1.36 7.89
CA HIS A 396 -4.14 -0.80 6.86
C HIS A 396 -3.70 -1.17 5.44
N SER A 397 -4.69 -1.44 4.59
CA SER A 397 -4.58 -1.49 3.14
C SER A 397 -4.90 -0.12 2.56
N PRO A 398 -4.45 0.20 1.32
CA PRO A 398 -4.92 1.38 0.63
C PRO A 398 -6.43 1.44 0.41
N CYS A 399 -7.19 0.37 0.57
CA CYS A 399 -8.65 0.40 0.56
C CYS A 399 -9.27 0.99 1.84
N ASP A 400 -8.47 1.13 2.90
CA ASP A 400 -8.90 1.59 4.22
C ASP A 400 -8.55 3.06 4.45
N ARG A 401 -8.92 3.54 5.64
CA ARG A 401 -8.54 4.86 6.16
C ARG A 401 -7.65 4.68 7.38
N HIS A 402 -6.76 5.64 7.59
CA HIS A 402 -6.02 5.79 8.85
C HIS A 402 -6.98 6.07 10.01
N THR A 403 -6.48 5.95 11.25
CA THR A 403 -7.21 6.27 12.48
C THR A 403 -7.72 7.71 12.52
N ASP A 404 -7.06 8.63 11.81
CA ASP A 404 -7.47 10.03 11.68
C ASP A 404 -8.53 10.29 10.58
N GLY A 405 -8.94 9.22 9.89
CA GLY A 405 -9.92 9.22 8.82
C GLY A 405 -9.39 9.63 7.45
N SER A 406 -8.10 9.94 7.31
CA SER A 406 -7.46 10.16 6.01
C SER A 406 -7.29 8.85 5.24
N GLY A 407 -7.08 8.94 3.93
CA GLY A 407 -6.91 7.78 3.07
C GLY A 407 -5.52 7.17 3.16
N VAL A 408 -5.42 5.83 3.21
CA VAL A 408 -4.14 5.13 3.22
C VAL A 408 -3.61 5.08 1.79
N ALA A 409 -2.51 5.78 1.50
CA ALA A 409 -1.95 5.84 0.15
C ALA A 409 -0.88 4.77 -0.14
N THR A 410 -0.37 4.09 0.88
CA THR A 410 0.81 3.22 0.77
C THR A 410 0.52 1.79 1.25
N ALA A 411 1.01 0.80 0.52
CA ALA A 411 1.06 -0.59 0.94
C ALA A 411 2.51 -1.08 1.02
N SER A 412 2.79 -1.99 1.96
CA SER A 412 4.11 -2.58 2.18
C SER A 412 4.08 -4.11 2.23
N LEU A 413 5.05 -4.75 1.56
CA LEU A 413 5.30 -6.19 1.58
C LEU A 413 5.80 -6.70 2.94
N ARG A 414 6.47 -5.85 3.73
CA ARG A 414 7.18 -6.25 4.95
C ARG A 414 6.29 -6.26 6.19
N ARG A 415 5.11 -6.86 6.02
CA ARG A 415 4.02 -6.95 7.01
C ARG A 415 3.29 -8.28 6.86
N PRO A 416 2.63 -8.82 7.88
CA PRO A 416 1.82 -10.03 7.72
C PRO A 416 0.55 -9.79 6.88
N LEU A 417 0.60 -10.12 5.59
CA LEU A 417 -0.43 -9.80 4.58
C LEU A 417 -1.60 -10.80 4.46
N LEU A 418 -2.43 -11.01 5.49
CA LEU A 418 -3.29 -12.21 5.59
C LEU A 418 -4.26 -12.46 4.40
N GLY A 419 -4.66 -11.42 3.68
CA GLY A 419 -5.44 -11.54 2.44
C GLY A 419 -4.68 -12.17 1.25
N LEU A 420 -3.38 -12.42 1.42
CA LEU A 420 -2.52 -13.14 0.47
C LEU A 420 -2.48 -14.67 0.75
N ARG A 421 -3.25 -15.16 1.73
CA ARG A 421 -3.56 -16.60 1.96
C ARG A 421 -3.83 -17.38 0.68
N ASP A 422 -3.22 -18.54 0.42
CA ASP A 422 -3.69 -19.47 -0.62
C ASP A 422 -5.12 -19.97 -0.34
N ASP A 423 -5.55 -19.94 0.93
CA ASP A 423 -6.90 -20.24 1.41
C ASP A 423 -7.69 -19.01 1.86
N HIS A 424 -7.26 -17.79 1.47
CA HIS A 424 -8.02 -16.58 1.82
C HIS A 424 -9.38 -16.55 1.12
N VAL A 425 -10.42 -16.21 1.88
CA VAL A 425 -11.79 -16.02 1.40
C VAL A 425 -12.25 -14.64 1.85
N LEU A 426 -12.86 -13.88 0.95
CA LEU A 426 -13.25 -12.50 1.24
C LEU A 426 -14.54 -12.44 2.06
N ARG A 427 -14.47 -11.73 3.20
CA ARG A 427 -15.54 -11.57 4.21
C ARG A 427 -16.95 -11.23 3.68
N HIS A 428 -17.06 -10.54 2.55
CA HIS A 428 -18.33 -10.05 2.01
C HIS A 428 -18.95 -10.96 0.94
N THR A 429 -18.16 -11.86 0.36
CA THR A 429 -18.61 -12.75 -0.71
C THR A 429 -18.59 -14.21 -0.29
N GLY A 430 -17.76 -14.59 0.70
CA GLY A 430 -17.53 -16.00 1.02
C GLY A 430 -16.79 -16.74 -0.10
N ALA A 431 -16.18 -16.00 -1.04
CA ALA A 431 -15.47 -16.53 -2.20
C ALA A 431 -13.97 -16.20 -2.16
N PRO A 432 -13.11 -16.99 -2.85
CA PRO A 432 -11.70 -16.66 -3.05
C PRO A 432 -11.51 -15.26 -3.63
N HIS A 433 -10.39 -14.61 -3.28
CA HIS A 433 -10.10 -13.24 -3.69
C HIS A 433 -8.60 -13.03 -3.93
N GLN A 434 -8.27 -12.29 -4.99
CA GLN A 434 -6.87 -12.03 -5.40
C GLN A 434 -6.11 -13.35 -5.62
N TYR A 435 -5.08 -13.63 -4.83
CA TYR A 435 -4.22 -14.80 -5.01
C TYR A 435 -4.98 -16.13 -4.92
N SER A 436 -5.88 -16.30 -3.94
CA SER A 436 -6.66 -17.55 -3.83
C SER A 436 -7.61 -17.76 -5.00
N ALA A 437 -8.14 -16.67 -5.60
CA ALA A 437 -8.94 -16.76 -6.82
C ALA A 437 -8.09 -17.13 -8.04
N ASP A 438 -6.87 -16.60 -8.12
CA ASP A 438 -5.94 -16.86 -9.22
C ASP A 438 -5.37 -18.28 -9.19
N LEU A 439 -5.35 -18.94 -8.03
CA LEU A 439 -4.98 -20.36 -7.95
C LEU A 439 -5.93 -21.26 -8.75
N HIS A 440 -7.20 -20.88 -8.95
CA HIS A 440 -8.09 -21.63 -9.85
C HIS A 440 -7.56 -21.66 -11.29
N LEU A 441 -6.99 -20.54 -11.79
CA LEU A 441 -6.35 -20.48 -13.10
C LEU A 441 -5.09 -21.36 -13.13
N VAL A 442 -4.24 -21.29 -12.09
CA VAL A 442 -3.02 -22.09 -11.96
C VAL A 442 -3.35 -23.59 -12.05
N GLY A 443 -4.33 -24.04 -11.26
CA GLY A 443 -4.78 -25.42 -11.24
C GLY A 443 -5.39 -25.87 -12.56
N TRP A 444 -6.26 -25.04 -13.14
CA TRP A 444 -6.90 -25.31 -14.43
C TRP A 444 -5.86 -25.46 -15.55
N LEU A 445 -4.88 -24.55 -15.65
CA LEU A 445 -3.82 -24.64 -16.66
C LEU A 445 -3.08 -25.98 -16.59
N ARG A 446 -2.76 -26.46 -15.37
CA ARG A 446 -2.08 -27.75 -15.17
C ARG A 446 -2.96 -28.93 -15.54
N ARG A 447 -4.22 -28.97 -15.11
CA ARG A 447 -5.15 -30.06 -15.43
C ARG A 447 -5.44 -30.15 -16.93
N GLN A 448 -5.47 -29.02 -17.62
CA GLN A 448 -5.62 -28.95 -19.07
C GLN A 448 -4.32 -29.20 -19.86
N GLY A 449 -3.19 -29.43 -19.16
CA GLY A 449 -1.91 -29.80 -19.79
C GLY A 449 -1.15 -28.62 -20.41
N PHE A 450 -1.46 -27.37 -20.06
CA PHE A 450 -0.68 -26.21 -20.48
C PHE A 450 0.60 -26.10 -19.64
N ALA A 451 1.76 -26.10 -20.29
CA ALA A 451 3.00 -25.68 -19.65
C ALA A 451 3.03 -24.16 -19.54
N PHE A 452 3.37 -23.62 -18.36
CA PHE A 452 3.49 -22.18 -18.14
C PHE A 452 4.56 -21.84 -17.11
N ASP A 453 5.12 -20.66 -17.26
CA ASP A 453 5.95 -19.99 -16.26
C ASP A 453 5.15 -18.93 -15.50
N VAL A 454 5.68 -18.49 -14.36
CA VAL A 454 5.16 -17.39 -13.56
C VAL A 454 6.09 -16.18 -13.69
N VAL A 455 5.48 -15.01 -13.92
CA VAL A 455 6.11 -13.69 -13.91
C VAL A 455 5.24 -12.78 -13.04
N THR A 456 5.81 -11.92 -12.20
CA THR A 456 5.01 -11.02 -11.34
C THR A 456 4.91 -9.61 -11.92
N ASP A 457 3.93 -8.82 -11.46
CA ASP A 457 3.93 -7.37 -11.74
C ASP A 457 5.23 -6.68 -11.33
N HIS A 458 5.86 -7.10 -10.23
CA HIS A 458 7.15 -6.56 -9.78
C HIS A 458 8.26 -6.87 -10.78
N ASP A 459 8.24 -8.06 -11.39
CA ASP A 459 9.17 -8.45 -12.47
C ASP A 459 8.94 -7.62 -13.73
N LEU A 460 7.69 -7.47 -14.15
CA LEU A 460 7.32 -6.67 -15.33
C LEU A 460 7.65 -5.19 -15.15
N HIS A 461 7.46 -4.66 -13.94
CA HIS A 461 7.85 -3.30 -13.59
C HIS A 461 9.37 -3.10 -13.66
N ALA A 462 10.14 -4.03 -13.09
CA ALA A 462 11.59 -3.93 -13.00
C ALA A 462 12.30 -4.18 -14.34
N ASP A 463 11.90 -5.21 -15.08
CA ASP A 463 12.59 -5.66 -16.29
C ASP A 463 11.92 -5.14 -17.58
N GLY A 464 10.72 -4.55 -17.50
CA GLY A 464 9.98 -4.07 -18.66
C GLY A 464 9.67 -5.19 -19.67
N LEU A 465 9.85 -4.91 -20.96
CA LEU A 465 9.59 -5.88 -22.03
C LEU A 465 10.39 -7.18 -21.87
N ALA A 466 11.60 -7.12 -21.32
CA ALA A 466 12.46 -8.29 -21.13
C ALA A 466 11.84 -9.34 -20.19
N ALA A 467 10.89 -8.96 -19.33
CA ALA A 467 10.11 -9.92 -18.53
C ALA A 467 9.20 -10.81 -19.37
N LEU A 468 8.79 -10.34 -20.55
CA LEU A 468 7.81 -11.00 -21.43
C LEU A 468 8.47 -11.61 -22.69
N GLU A 469 9.74 -11.31 -22.96
CA GLU A 469 10.48 -11.84 -24.10
C GLU A 469 10.58 -13.37 -24.04
N GLY A 470 10.41 -14.01 -25.21
CA GLY A 470 10.42 -15.47 -25.34
C GLY A 470 9.06 -16.15 -25.10
N TYR A 471 8.11 -15.48 -24.44
CA TYR A 471 6.75 -16.00 -24.33
C TYR A 471 5.93 -15.71 -25.58
N ARG A 472 5.17 -16.71 -26.02
CA ARG A 472 4.20 -16.57 -27.11
C ARG A 472 2.90 -15.95 -26.61
N ALA A 473 2.48 -16.31 -25.39
CA ALA A 473 1.29 -15.80 -24.76
C ALA A 473 1.55 -15.44 -23.29
N VAL A 474 0.85 -14.41 -22.82
CA VAL A 474 0.83 -13.99 -21.42
C VAL A 474 -0.63 -13.94 -20.99
N VAL A 475 -0.97 -14.48 -19.83
CA VAL A 475 -2.31 -14.35 -19.24
C VAL A 475 -2.24 -13.60 -17.91
N THR A 476 -3.24 -12.77 -17.63
CA THR A 476 -3.39 -12.14 -16.31
C THR A 476 -4.30 -12.96 -15.41
N GLY A 477 -4.28 -12.65 -14.12
CA GLY A 477 -5.23 -13.21 -13.14
C GLY A 477 -6.62 -12.58 -13.20
N SER A 478 -7.40 -12.87 -12.17
CA SER A 478 -8.80 -12.46 -11.96
C SER A 478 -8.98 -10.96 -11.75
N ARG A 479 -8.03 -10.27 -11.11
CA ARG A 479 -8.17 -8.83 -10.78
C ARG A 479 -6.86 -8.03 -10.82
N PRO A 480 -6.24 -7.85 -12.00
CA PRO A 480 -5.02 -7.05 -12.17
C PRO A 480 -5.30 -5.54 -12.19
N GLU A 481 -5.83 -4.99 -11.10
CA GLU A 481 -6.33 -3.61 -10.99
C GLU A 481 -5.24 -2.52 -10.95
N CYS A 482 -4.06 -2.83 -10.39
CA CYS A 482 -3.01 -1.86 -10.08
C CYS A 482 -1.84 -2.02 -11.06
N TRP A 483 -1.55 -0.98 -11.85
CA TRP A 483 -0.50 -1.03 -12.88
C TRP A 483 0.41 0.20 -12.82
N THR A 484 1.70 -0.02 -13.06
CA THR A 484 2.68 1.05 -13.26
C THR A 484 2.74 1.46 -14.74
N GLY A 485 3.24 2.66 -15.03
CA GLY A 485 3.44 3.12 -16.40
C GLY A 485 4.36 2.20 -17.21
N ALA A 486 5.45 1.75 -16.58
CA ALA A 486 6.42 0.82 -17.17
C ALA A 486 5.78 -0.51 -17.59
N MET A 487 4.88 -1.06 -16.77
CA MET A 487 4.16 -2.29 -17.09
C MET A 487 3.23 -2.10 -18.29
N LEU A 488 2.50 -0.98 -18.34
CA LEU A 488 1.63 -0.68 -19.49
C LEU A 488 2.45 -0.51 -20.78
N ASP A 489 3.61 0.13 -20.70
CA ASP A 489 4.52 0.30 -21.84
C ASP A 489 5.07 -1.05 -22.31
N ALA A 490 5.51 -1.90 -21.37
CA ALA A 490 6.03 -3.24 -21.66
C ALA A 490 4.96 -4.15 -22.29
N ALA A 491 3.75 -4.18 -21.75
CA ALA A 491 2.64 -4.97 -22.31
C ALA A 491 2.23 -4.47 -23.71
N THR A 492 2.25 -3.15 -23.92
CA THR A 492 1.98 -2.55 -25.24
C THR A 492 3.06 -2.91 -26.26
N ALA A 493 4.34 -2.81 -25.87
CA ALA A 493 5.47 -3.19 -26.72
C ALA A 493 5.45 -4.69 -27.06
N TYR A 494 5.13 -5.54 -26.10
CA TYR A 494 4.95 -6.98 -26.30
C TYR A 494 3.86 -7.29 -27.34
N LEU A 495 2.71 -6.61 -27.27
CA LEU A 495 1.64 -6.75 -28.25
C LEU A 495 2.02 -6.21 -29.64
N HIS A 496 2.78 -5.12 -29.72
CA HIS A 496 3.32 -4.61 -30.98
C HIS A 496 4.38 -5.53 -31.59
N GLY A 497 5.09 -6.31 -30.77
CA GLY A 497 6.04 -7.34 -31.20
C GLY A 497 5.39 -8.66 -31.64
N GLY A 498 4.06 -8.74 -31.73
CA GLY A 498 3.36 -9.97 -32.13
C GLY A 498 2.94 -10.87 -30.97
N GLY A 499 3.12 -10.42 -29.73
CA GLY A 499 2.71 -11.15 -28.52
C GLY A 499 1.19 -11.34 -28.41
N ARG A 500 0.79 -12.36 -27.64
CA ARG A 500 -0.62 -12.65 -27.32
C ARG A 500 -0.90 -12.39 -25.84
N LEU A 501 -1.96 -11.66 -25.52
CA LEU A 501 -2.36 -11.33 -24.15
C LEU A 501 -3.77 -11.84 -23.83
N GLY A 502 -3.92 -12.64 -22.78
CA GLY A 502 -5.21 -13.06 -22.24
C GLY A 502 -5.53 -12.34 -20.93
N HIS A 503 -6.44 -11.36 -20.96
CA HIS A 503 -6.98 -10.75 -19.75
C HIS A 503 -8.15 -11.58 -19.22
N LEU A 504 -7.86 -12.54 -18.34
CA LEU A 504 -8.83 -13.51 -17.81
C LEU A 504 -9.53 -13.03 -16.53
N GLY A 505 -9.69 -11.71 -16.40
CA GLY A 505 -10.17 -11.06 -15.20
C GLY A 505 -11.01 -9.82 -15.47
N GLY A 506 -11.25 -9.04 -14.41
CA GLY A 506 -11.94 -7.74 -14.47
C GLY A 506 -11.10 -6.62 -13.86
N ASN A 507 -11.49 -5.38 -14.15
CA ASN A 507 -10.84 -4.14 -13.66
C ASN A 507 -9.35 -4.01 -13.99
N GLY A 508 -8.86 -4.67 -15.05
CA GLY A 508 -7.44 -4.62 -15.41
C GLY A 508 -6.93 -3.20 -15.65
N GLY A 509 -5.79 -2.83 -15.08
CA GLY A 509 -5.11 -1.55 -15.35
C GLY A 509 -5.90 -0.31 -14.97
N TYR A 510 -6.73 -0.38 -13.93
CA TYR A 510 -7.61 0.71 -13.54
C TYR A 510 -6.83 1.86 -12.86
N TRP A 511 -6.07 1.54 -11.81
CA TRP A 511 -5.38 2.54 -10.99
C TRP A 511 -3.95 2.77 -11.44
N VAL A 512 -3.56 4.04 -11.44
CA VAL A 512 -2.16 4.44 -11.49
C VAL A 512 -1.52 4.03 -10.17
N THR A 513 -0.46 3.24 -10.27
CA THR A 513 0.25 2.68 -9.12
C THR A 513 1.74 2.91 -9.31
N ALA A 514 2.43 3.27 -8.24
CA ALA A 514 3.89 3.39 -8.23
C ALA A 514 4.51 2.33 -7.33
N VAL A 515 5.59 1.69 -7.79
CA VAL A 515 6.52 0.96 -6.92
C VAL A 515 7.60 1.96 -6.50
N HIS A 516 7.90 2.05 -5.21
CA HIS A 516 8.82 3.07 -4.72
C HIS A 516 10.26 2.82 -5.21
N PRO A 517 10.91 3.74 -5.94
CA PRO A 517 12.18 3.48 -6.62
C PRO A 517 13.34 3.08 -5.71
N ARG A 518 13.39 3.60 -4.49
CA ARG A 518 14.43 3.29 -3.48
C ARG A 518 14.02 2.21 -2.47
N GLN A 519 12.74 1.85 -2.44
CA GLN A 519 12.14 0.98 -1.42
C GLN A 519 11.10 0.08 -2.09
N PRO A 520 11.51 -0.84 -2.99
CA PRO A 520 10.60 -1.56 -3.89
C PRO A 520 9.60 -2.50 -3.18
N HIS A 521 9.68 -2.62 -1.86
CA HIS A 521 8.68 -3.28 -1.03
C HIS A 521 7.46 -2.40 -0.74
N LEU A 522 7.50 -1.11 -1.12
CA LEU A 522 6.42 -0.14 -0.97
C LEU A 522 5.76 0.16 -2.31
N VAL A 523 4.43 0.23 -2.26
CA VAL A 523 3.58 0.61 -3.38
C VAL A 523 2.71 1.79 -2.97
N GLU A 524 2.65 2.81 -3.82
CA GLU A 524 1.83 4.01 -3.62
C GLU A 524 0.69 4.09 -4.63
N LEU A 525 -0.51 4.42 -4.14
CA LEU A 525 -1.71 4.65 -4.91
C LEU A 525 -2.52 5.77 -4.27
N ARG A 526 -2.87 6.79 -5.06
CA ARG A 526 -3.73 7.89 -4.62
C ARG A 526 -5.00 7.96 -5.46
N ARG A 527 -6.16 7.96 -4.80
CA ARG A 527 -7.46 8.01 -5.48
C ARG A 527 -7.93 9.44 -5.65
N GLY A 528 -8.50 9.73 -6.81
CA GLY A 528 -9.10 11.01 -7.12
C GLY A 528 -9.94 10.92 -8.39
N GLY A 529 -10.77 11.94 -8.61
CA GLY A 529 -11.73 11.98 -9.71
C GLY A 529 -13.09 11.38 -9.33
N PRO A 530 -14.12 11.56 -10.18
CA PRO A 530 -15.49 11.18 -9.86
C PRO A 530 -15.63 9.66 -9.67
N GLY A 531 -16.16 9.26 -8.51
CA GLY A 531 -16.53 7.87 -8.19
C GLY A 531 -16.86 7.68 -6.70
N ALA A 532 -17.48 6.55 -6.36
CA ALA A 532 -17.78 6.18 -4.98
C ALA A 532 -16.62 5.36 -4.38
N TRP A 533 -15.54 6.03 -3.99
CA TRP A 533 -14.36 5.39 -3.42
C TRP A 533 -14.38 5.40 -1.88
N PRO A 534 -13.70 4.45 -1.20
CA PRO A 534 -13.54 4.49 0.26
C PRO A 534 -12.99 5.79 0.80
N TRP A 535 -12.15 6.46 0.02
CA TRP A 535 -11.60 7.77 0.29
C TRP A 535 -11.09 8.41 -1.01
N GLU A 536 -10.91 9.73 -0.98
CA GLU A 536 -10.30 10.53 -2.04
C GLU A 536 -9.12 11.32 -1.45
N ALA A 537 -8.08 11.53 -2.24
CA ALA A 537 -6.96 12.38 -1.88
C ALA A 537 -7.43 13.82 -1.65
N GLU A 538 -6.83 14.49 -0.67
CA GLU A 538 -7.11 15.90 -0.41
C GLU A 538 -6.76 16.77 -1.64
N PRO A 539 -7.38 17.96 -1.79
CA PRO A 539 -7.07 18.87 -2.88
C PRO A 539 -5.57 19.16 -2.99
N GLY A 540 -5.02 19.04 -4.21
CA GLY A 540 -3.60 19.26 -4.47
C GLY A 540 -2.68 18.08 -4.13
N GLU A 541 -3.20 16.95 -3.61
CA GLU A 541 -2.38 15.85 -3.10
C GLU A 541 -2.48 14.57 -3.95
N LEU A 542 -2.96 14.67 -5.19
CA LEU A 542 -3.17 13.50 -6.06
C LEU A 542 -1.88 13.00 -6.72
N VAL A 543 -0.86 13.85 -6.87
CA VAL A 543 0.43 13.46 -7.48
C VAL A 543 1.18 12.53 -6.53
N LEU A 544 1.65 11.40 -7.04
CA LEU A 544 2.35 10.37 -6.27
C LEU A 544 3.70 10.90 -5.80
N ALA A 545 4.03 10.75 -4.52
CA ALA A 545 5.31 11.20 -3.99
C ALA A 545 6.47 10.36 -4.55
N ALA A 546 6.28 9.05 -4.68
CA ALA A 546 7.32 8.09 -5.06
C ALA A 546 7.89 8.33 -6.46
N THR A 547 7.07 8.75 -7.42
CA THR A 547 7.45 8.91 -8.84
C THR A 547 7.21 10.31 -9.38
N GLY A 548 6.41 11.13 -8.70
CA GLY A 548 5.94 12.41 -9.22
C GLY A 548 4.90 12.27 -10.35
N GLU A 549 4.37 11.08 -10.60
CA GLU A 549 3.32 10.90 -11.60
C GLU A 549 1.96 11.37 -11.06
N PRO A 550 1.11 12.02 -11.88
CA PRO A 550 -0.29 12.21 -11.50
C PRO A 550 -0.99 10.88 -11.17
N GLY A 551 -1.52 10.74 -9.96
CA GLY A 551 -2.27 9.57 -9.52
C GLY A 551 -3.66 9.45 -10.15
N GLY A 552 -4.58 8.76 -9.48
CA GLY A 552 -5.93 8.50 -10.00
C GLY A 552 -5.97 7.37 -11.02
N ARG A 553 -6.81 7.50 -12.05
CA ARG A 553 -7.08 6.42 -13.02
C ARG A 553 -6.24 6.59 -14.28
N TRP A 554 -5.86 5.46 -14.89
CA TRP A 554 -5.16 5.49 -16.18
C TRP A 554 -6.01 6.11 -17.30
N GLN A 555 -7.34 6.03 -17.21
CA GLN A 555 -8.25 6.68 -18.14
C GLN A 555 -8.10 8.21 -18.14
N ASP A 556 -7.94 8.82 -16.97
CA ASP A 556 -7.79 10.28 -16.84
C ASP A 556 -6.44 10.77 -17.39
N ARG A 557 -5.49 9.85 -17.60
CA ARG A 557 -4.19 10.07 -18.23
C ARG A 557 -4.17 9.77 -19.72
N GLY A 558 -5.33 9.53 -20.34
CA GLY A 558 -5.41 9.16 -21.75
C GLY A 558 -4.83 7.78 -22.08
N ARG A 559 -4.66 6.91 -21.07
CA ARG A 559 -4.21 5.52 -21.21
C ARG A 559 -5.24 4.52 -20.68
N PRO A 560 -6.52 4.61 -21.09
CA PRO A 560 -7.57 3.80 -20.50
C PRO A 560 -7.35 2.28 -20.74
N PRO A 561 -7.82 1.42 -19.82
CA PRO A 561 -7.72 -0.05 -19.93
C PRO A 561 -8.13 -0.63 -21.30
N HIS A 562 -9.20 -0.10 -21.91
CA HIS A 562 -9.71 -0.61 -23.18
C HIS A 562 -8.71 -0.48 -24.35
N ARG A 563 -7.70 0.39 -24.26
CA ARG A 563 -6.63 0.45 -25.28
C ARG A 563 -5.70 -0.75 -25.23
N LEU A 564 -5.47 -1.30 -24.03
CA LEU A 564 -4.58 -2.45 -23.84
C LEU A 564 -5.38 -3.77 -23.87
N PHE A 565 -6.45 -3.84 -23.09
CA PHE A 565 -7.23 -5.07 -22.89
C PHE A 565 -8.43 -5.20 -23.83
N GLY A 566 -8.84 -4.14 -24.55
CA GLY A 566 -10.10 -4.13 -25.32
C GLY A 566 -11.36 -3.92 -24.49
N VAL A 567 -11.28 -4.11 -23.17
CA VAL A 567 -12.37 -3.90 -22.20
C VAL A 567 -11.98 -2.88 -21.13
N GLY A 568 -12.97 -2.23 -20.53
CA GLY A 568 -12.81 -1.34 -19.38
C GLY A 568 -13.72 -1.72 -18.21
N THR A 569 -13.58 -1.05 -17.08
CA THR A 569 -14.43 -1.28 -15.90
C THR A 569 -15.86 -0.82 -16.16
N THR A 570 -16.81 -1.74 -16.01
CA THR A 570 -18.27 -1.50 -16.08
C THR A 570 -18.96 -2.14 -14.86
N ALA A 571 -20.18 -1.70 -14.56
CA ALA A 571 -20.92 -2.08 -13.36
C ALA A 571 -22.17 -2.90 -13.71
N ALA A 572 -22.05 -4.05 -14.38
CA ALA A 572 -23.25 -4.87 -14.61
C ALA A 572 -23.01 -6.36 -14.84
N ARG A 573 -24.00 -7.11 -14.36
CA ARG A 573 -24.17 -8.56 -14.41
C ARG A 573 -25.06 -8.89 -15.61
N ARG A 574 -24.46 -9.43 -16.68
CA ARG A 574 -25.20 -10.15 -17.72
C ARG A 574 -24.44 -11.43 -18.11
N PRO A 575 -25.16 -12.50 -18.47
CA PRO A 575 -24.55 -13.63 -19.13
C PRO A 575 -23.90 -13.19 -20.46
N HIS A 576 -22.75 -13.78 -20.82
CA HIS A 576 -22.05 -13.36 -22.03
C HIS A 576 -22.74 -13.88 -23.30
N GLU A 577 -22.77 -13.05 -24.35
CA GLU A 577 -23.23 -13.42 -25.69
C GLU A 577 -22.06 -13.40 -26.68
N VAL A 578 -21.89 -14.47 -27.46
CA VAL A 578 -20.84 -14.54 -28.49
C VAL A 578 -21.37 -13.93 -29.78
N VAL A 579 -20.90 -12.73 -30.12
CA VAL A 579 -21.24 -12.04 -31.37
C VAL A 579 -20.04 -12.08 -32.33
N GLY A 580 -20.20 -12.71 -33.50
CA GLY A 580 -19.18 -12.76 -34.55
C GLY A 580 -18.95 -14.15 -35.19
N GLY A 581 -18.10 -14.18 -36.23
CA GLY A 581 -17.76 -15.37 -37.02
C GLY A 581 -16.29 -15.82 -36.92
N HIS A 582 -15.60 -15.48 -35.82
CA HIS A 582 -14.26 -16.02 -35.58
C HIS A 582 -14.34 -17.54 -35.34
N PRO A 583 -13.33 -18.35 -35.72
CA PRO A 583 -13.39 -19.81 -35.58
C PRO A 583 -13.15 -20.33 -34.16
N VAL A 584 -12.55 -19.54 -33.27
CA VAL A 584 -12.27 -19.93 -31.86
C VAL A 584 -13.50 -20.44 -31.09
N PRO A 585 -14.69 -19.84 -31.19
CA PRO A 585 -15.91 -20.36 -30.56
C PRO A 585 -16.65 -21.44 -31.37
N ASP A 586 -16.11 -21.95 -32.50
CA ASP A 586 -16.74 -23.00 -33.31
C ASP A 586 -16.73 -24.34 -32.55
N GLY A 587 -17.74 -24.53 -31.70
CA GLY A 587 -17.84 -25.65 -30.77
C GLY A 587 -18.51 -25.29 -29.44
N ILE A 588 -18.73 -24.00 -29.18
CA ILE A 588 -19.46 -23.53 -28.00
C ILE A 588 -20.94 -23.36 -28.38
N PRO A 589 -21.87 -24.01 -27.65
CA PRO A 589 -23.30 -23.84 -27.91
C PRO A 589 -23.73 -22.37 -27.79
N ARG A 590 -24.23 -21.80 -28.89
CA ARG A 590 -24.75 -20.41 -28.93
C ARG A 590 -26.20 -20.29 -28.42
N THR A 591 -26.81 -21.41 -28.03
CA THR A 591 -28.22 -21.50 -27.64
C THR A 591 -28.46 -21.30 -26.15
N ARG A 592 -27.39 -21.19 -25.34
CA ARG A 592 -27.45 -20.89 -23.91
C ARG A 592 -26.41 -19.83 -23.55
N PRO A 593 -26.63 -19.04 -22.50
CA PRO A 593 -25.64 -18.06 -22.09
C PRO A 593 -24.35 -18.71 -21.56
N LEU A 594 -23.22 -18.05 -21.80
CA LEU A 594 -21.90 -18.52 -21.36
C LEU A 594 -21.73 -18.32 -19.85
N GLY A 595 -21.33 -19.37 -19.13
CA GLY A 595 -21.00 -19.28 -17.71
C GLY A 595 -22.19 -19.16 -16.75
N ASP A 596 -23.41 -19.46 -17.19
CA ASP A 596 -24.62 -19.45 -16.35
C ASP A 596 -24.71 -20.73 -15.49
N PHE A 597 -23.97 -20.76 -14.37
CA PHE A 597 -23.87 -21.92 -13.47
C PHE A 597 -24.81 -21.85 -12.24
N GLY A 598 -25.77 -20.93 -12.23
CA GLY A 598 -26.72 -20.72 -11.13
C GLY A 598 -26.16 -19.95 -9.94
N ALA A 599 -27.05 -19.43 -9.08
CA ALA A 599 -26.72 -18.49 -7.99
C ALA A 599 -25.95 -19.08 -6.78
N GLY A 600 -25.46 -20.33 -6.88
CA GLY A 600 -24.77 -21.06 -5.80
C GLY A 600 -23.29 -21.35 -6.07
N LEU A 601 -22.79 -20.97 -7.24
CA LEU A 601 -21.37 -20.86 -7.53
C LEU A 601 -21.17 -19.39 -7.86
N ASP A 602 -20.30 -18.69 -7.14
CA ASP A 602 -19.94 -17.29 -7.39
C ASP A 602 -19.15 -17.11 -8.69
N GLY A 603 -19.55 -17.80 -9.76
CA GLY A 603 -19.15 -17.57 -11.13
C GLY A 603 -19.59 -16.18 -11.55
N ALA A 604 -18.61 -15.38 -11.99
CA ALA A 604 -18.78 -14.03 -12.53
C ALA A 604 -19.42 -13.00 -11.59
N VAL A 605 -18.89 -12.81 -10.38
CA VAL A 605 -19.25 -11.65 -9.54
C VAL A 605 -18.02 -11.05 -8.88
N LEU A 606 -17.61 -9.87 -9.36
CA LEU A 606 -17.17 -8.69 -8.59
C LEU A 606 -16.85 -7.57 -9.60
N GLY A 607 -17.90 -6.88 -10.06
CA GLY A 607 -17.77 -5.47 -10.45
C GLY A 607 -17.12 -4.70 -9.30
N GLY A 608 -16.34 -3.67 -9.64
CA GLY A 608 -15.55 -2.91 -8.66
C GLY A 608 -16.34 -2.65 -7.39
N ALA A 609 -15.74 -2.94 -6.23
CA ALA A 609 -16.15 -2.33 -4.99
C ALA A 609 -15.79 -0.83 -5.06
N GLY A 610 -16.46 -0.11 -5.96
CA GLY A 610 -16.98 1.19 -5.60
C GLY A 610 -18.00 0.95 -4.50
N LEU A 611 -17.92 1.75 -3.46
CA LEU A 611 -18.86 1.76 -2.37
C LEU A 611 -20.20 2.30 -2.87
N ASP A 612 -20.95 1.50 -3.63
CA ASP A 612 -22.31 1.85 -4.01
C ASP A 612 -23.26 1.52 -2.86
N GLY A 613 -23.26 2.44 -1.88
CA GLY A 613 -24.43 2.74 -1.09
C GLY A 613 -25.13 3.96 -1.68
N ALA A 614 -26.37 3.76 -2.13
CA ALA A 614 -27.33 4.78 -2.60
C ALA A 614 -27.36 5.09 -4.11
N ALA A 615 -27.92 4.16 -4.88
CA ALA A 615 -28.82 4.50 -5.98
C ALA A 615 -30.09 3.63 -5.89
N LEU A 616 -30.90 3.88 -4.86
CA LEU A 616 -32.32 3.56 -4.92
C LEU A 616 -32.96 4.61 -5.85
N GLY A 617 -33.24 4.23 -7.09
CA GLY A 617 -33.89 5.12 -8.04
C GLY A 617 -33.85 4.59 -9.47
N ASP A 618 -34.81 3.74 -9.77
CA ASP A 618 -35.41 3.48 -11.09
C ASP A 618 -34.82 4.30 -12.26
N ALA A 619 -33.96 3.66 -13.06
CA ALA A 619 -33.64 4.12 -14.40
C ALA A 619 -33.49 2.90 -15.31
N ALA A 620 -34.41 2.81 -16.27
CA ALA A 620 -34.43 1.81 -17.31
C ALA A 620 -33.08 1.69 -18.03
N SER A 621 -32.71 0.43 -18.28
CA SER A 621 -31.62 -0.05 -19.14
C SER A 621 -31.10 0.93 -20.20
N SER A 622 -29.82 1.28 -20.11
CA SER A 622 -29.05 1.86 -21.23
C SER A 622 -28.01 0.87 -21.73
N ALA A 623 -27.69 0.91 -23.02
CA ALA A 623 -26.98 -0.14 -23.78
C ALA A 623 -25.46 -0.28 -23.50
N THR A 624 -24.96 0.22 -22.37
CA THR A 624 -23.52 0.26 -22.00
C THR A 624 -23.11 -0.75 -20.91
N ASP A 625 -24.02 -1.66 -20.53
CA ASP A 625 -23.95 -2.45 -19.30
C ASP A 625 -23.58 -3.93 -19.52
N ALA A 626 -22.58 -4.23 -20.36
CA ALA A 626 -22.14 -5.60 -20.64
C ALA A 626 -20.62 -5.79 -20.43
N ALA A 627 -20.24 -6.91 -19.82
CA ALA A 627 -18.89 -7.46 -19.85
C ALA A 627 -18.88 -8.52 -20.96
N ASP A 628 -18.64 -8.13 -22.20
CA ASP A 628 -18.57 -9.08 -23.32
C ASP A 628 -17.13 -9.53 -23.54
N PRO A 629 -16.85 -10.84 -23.65
CA PRO A 629 -15.53 -11.29 -24.00
C PRO A 629 -15.15 -10.75 -25.37
N THR A 630 -13.98 -10.13 -25.47
CA THR A 630 -13.47 -9.55 -26.72
C THR A 630 -12.25 -10.30 -27.19
N LEU A 631 -12.10 -10.43 -28.50
CA LEU A 631 -10.90 -10.94 -29.16
C LEU A 631 -10.57 -10.02 -30.33
N PHE A 632 -9.37 -9.44 -30.33
CA PHE A 632 -8.93 -8.56 -31.41
C PHE A 632 -7.44 -8.72 -31.70
N ALA A 633 -7.07 -8.47 -32.96
CA ALA A 633 -5.68 -8.42 -33.40
C ALA A 633 -5.10 -7.00 -33.27
N THR A 634 -3.79 -6.91 -33.05
CA THR A 634 -3.04 -5.65 -33.01
C THR A 634 -2.24 -5.45 -34.30
N VAL A 635 -1.88 -4.19 -34.60
CA VAL A 635 -1.18 -3.81 -35.84
C VAL A 635 0.15 -4.56 -36.05
N GLY A 636 0.80 -5.02 -34.98
CA GLY A 636 2.05 -5.79 -35.02
C GLY A 636 1.87 -7.30 -35.20
N GLY A 637 0.66 -7.76 -35.55
CA GLY A 637 0.33 -9.18 -35.62
C GLY A 637 0.13 -9.83 -34.25
N GLY A 638 0.06 -9.04 -33.17
CA GLY A 638 -0.30 -9.48 -31.81
C GLY A 638 -1.81 -9.63 -31.64
N ALA A 639 -2.27 -10.14 -30.50
CA ALA A 639 -3.70 -10.28 -30.24
C ALA A 639 -4.02 -10.26 -28.75
N VAL A 640 -5.24 -9.85 -28.43
CA VAL A 640 -5.74 -9.74 -27.08
C VAL A 640 -7.08 -10.45 -26.98
N PHE A 641 -7.20 -11.33 -25.98
CA PHE A 641 -8.47 -11.88 -25.52
C PHE A 641 -8.76 -11.30 -24.13
N ALA A 642 -9.96 -10.79 -23.90
CA ALA A 642 -10.32 -10.25 -22.60
C ALA A 642 -11.73 -10.67 -22.19
N THR A 643 -11.92 -11.06 -20.93
CA THR A 643 -13.18 -11.58 -20.41
C THR A 643 -14.01 -10.52 -19.70
N GLY A 644 -13.34 -9.53 -19.09
CA GLY A 644 -13.99 -8.43 -18.37
C GLY A 644 -14.67 -8.84 -17.06
N SER A 645 -14.38 -10.04 -16.53
CA SER A 645 -15.05 -10.61 -15.35
C SER A 645 -14.04 -11.16 -14.35
N THR A 646 -14.10 -10.67 -13.10
CA THR A 646 -13.25 -11.16 -12.00
C THR A 646 -13.58 -12.59 -11.60
N GLY A 647 -14.80 -13.07 -11.88
CA GLY A 647 -15.19 -14.44 -11.57
C GLY A 647 -14.85 -15.45 -12.66
N TRP A 648 -14.21 -15.04 -13.77
CA TRP A 648 -13.85 -15.93 -14.87
C TRP A 648 -12.91 -17.06 -14.44
N CYS A 649 -11.85 -16.73 -13.68
CA CYS A 649 -10.88 -17.73 -13.23
C CYS A 649 -11.52 -18.79 -12.30
N GLY A 650 -12.42 -18.40 -11.41
CA GLY A 650 -13.15 -19.34 -10.55
C GLY A 650 -14.11 -20.25 -11.32
N ALA A 651 -14.72 -19.72 -12.39
CA ALA A 651 -15.62 -20.46 -13.27
C ALA A 651 -14.93 -21.55 -14.11
N LEU A 652 -13.61 -21.45 -14.35
CA LEU A 652 -12.86 -22.42 -15.14
C LEU A 652 -13.01 -23.85 -14.62
N SER A 653 -13.06 -24.02 -13.30
CA SER A 653 -13.10 -25.33 -12.64
C SER A 653 -14.50 -25.90 -12.40
N HIS A 654 -15.56 -25.20 -12.85
CA HIS A 654 -16.92 -25.71 -12.72
C HIS A 654 -17.11 -27.01 -13.52
N ASP A 655 -17.92 -27.93 -13.02
CA ASP A 655 -18.25 -29.21 -13.67
C ASP A 655 -16.99 -29.97 -14.14
N GLU A 656 -15.98 -30.05 -13.26
CA GLU A 656 -14.69 -30.74 -13.52
C GLU A 656 -13.98 -30.25 -14.79
N ASP A 657 -13.98 -28.94 -15.01
CA ASP A 657 -13.45 -28.25 -16.20
C ASP A 657 -14.28 -28.49 -17.50
N ASP A 658 -15.37 -29.26 -17.49
CA ASP A 658 -16.22 -29.52 -18.67
C ASP A 658 -17.31 -28.46 -18.91
N ASN A 659 -16.90 -27.20 -18.85
CA ASN A 659 -17.78 -26.07 -19.03
C ASN A 659 -17.38 -25.21 -20.23
N ASP A 660 -18.25 -24.28 -20.60
CA ASP A 660 -18.08 -23.42 -21.77
C ASP A 660 -16.98 -22.36 -21.57
N VAL A 661 -16.83 -21.82 -20.36
CA VAL A 661 -15.76 -20.92 -19.95
C VAL A 661 -14.38 -21.58 -20.10
N SER A 662 -14.25 -22.83 -19.64
CA SER A 662 -13.06 -23.68 -19.79
C SER A 662 -12.77 -23.96 -21.26
N ARG A 663 -13.75 -24.47 -22.03
CA ARG A 663 -13.59 -24.76 -23.46
C ARG A 663 -13.18 -23.52 -24.26
N LEU A 664 -13.77 -22.35 -24.00
CA LEU A 664 -13.40 -21.11 -24.67
C LEU A 664 -11.96 -20.70 -24.34
N THR A 665 -11.61 -20.70 -23.06
CA THR A 665 -10.26 -20.31 -22.62
C THR A 665 -9.22 -21.24 -23.25
N ALA A 666 -9.45 -22.55 -23.24
CA ALA A 666 -8.55 -23.52 -23.85
C ALA A 666 -8.43 -23.33 -25.38
N ALA A 667 -9.54 -23.04 -26.07
CA ALA A 667 -9.54 -22.75 -27.50
C ALA A 667 -8.74 -21.48 -27.84
N VAL A 668 -8.89 -20.41 -27.05
CA VAL A 668 -8.10 -19.17 -27.19
C VAL A 668 -6.61 -19.45 -26.98
N LEU A 669 -6.24 -20.18 -25.92
CA LEU A 669 -4.84 -20.48 -25.63
C LEU A 669 -4.19 -21.37 -26.71
N ARG A 670 -4.93 -22.35 -27.25
CA ARG A 670 -4.49 -23.11 -28.42
C ARG A 670 -4.30 -22.21 -29.65
N TRP A 671 -5.23 -21.30 -29.91
CA TRP A 671 -5.12 -20.31 -31.00
C TRP A 671 -3.94 -19.34 -30.82
N PHE A 672 -3.63 -18.96 -29.58
CA PHE A 672 -2.41 -18.20 -29.27
C PHE A 672 -1.14 -19.01 -29.57
N GLY A 673 -1.24 -20.34 -29.68
CA GLY A 673 -0.14 -21.24 -30.00
C GLY A 673 0.61 -21.74 -28.76
N VAL A 674 -0.08 -21.93 -27.63
CA VAL A 674 0.52 -22.42 -26.37
C VAL A 674 -0.11 -23.71 -25.84
N GLY A 675 -0.98 -24.38 -26.62
CA GLY A 675 -1.57 -25.66 -26.23
C GLY A 675 -0.57 -26.81 -26.16
N PRO A 676 -0.93 -27.91 -25.48
CA PRO A 676 -0.17 -29.16 -25.59
C PRO A 676 -0.08 -29.54 -27.07
N ASP A 677 1.10 -29.96 -27.52
CA ASP A 677 1.33 -30.43 -28.89
C ASP A 677 0.41 -31.63 -29.17
N THR A 678 -0.80 -31.37 -29.66
CA THR A 678 -1.54 -32.36 -30.42
C THR A 678 -0.92 -32.35 -31.80
N GLU A 679 -0.30 -33.47 -32.19
CA GLU A 679 0.16 -33.73 -33.55
C GLU A 679 -0.79 -33.09 -34.59
N ASP A 680 -0.20 -32.35 -35.52
CA ASP A 680 -0.84 -31.76 -36.70
C ASP A 680 -2.12 -30.93 -36.47
N THR A 681 -1.95 -29.63 -36.30
CA THR A 681 -2.91 -28.67 -36.88
C THR A 681 -2.16 -27.82 -37.91
N PRO A 682 -2.45 -27.98 -39.22
CA PRO A 682 -1.78 -27.22 -40.26
C PRO A 682 -2.12 -25.74 -40.11
N ASP A 683 -1.15 -24.88 -40.42
CA ASP A 683 -1.27 -23.42 -40.53
C ASP A 683 -2.70 -23.00 -40.88
N ALA A 684 -3.44 -22.57 -39.85
CA ALA A 684 -4.69 -21.86 -40.04
C ALA A 684 -4.30 -20.46 -40.55
N ALA A 685 -4.17 -20.37 -41.87
CA ALA A 685 -4.00 -19.14 -42.61
C ALA A 685 -5.03 -18.09 -42.11
N ALA A 686 -4.52 -16.89 -41.88
CA ALA A 686 -5.30 -15.72 -41.51
C ALA A 686 -6.48 -15.50 -42.49
N PRO A 687 -7.68 -15.09 -42.00
CA PRO A 687 -8.55 -14.21 -42.75
C PRO A 687 -8.02 -12.77 -42.77
#